data_AF-D9VTT1-F1
#
_entry.id   AF-D9VTT1-F1
#
_cell.length_a   1.000
_cell.length_b   1.000
_cell.length_c   1.000
_cell.angle_alpha   90.00
_cell.angle_beta   90.00
_cell.angle_gamma   90.00
#
_symmetry.space_group_name_H-M   'P 1'
#
loop_
_entity.id
_entity.type
_entity.pdbx_description
1 polymer ?
#
loop_
_entity_poly.entity_id
_entity_poly.type
_entity_poly.pdbx_seq_one_letter_code
_entity_poly.pdbx_strand_id
1 'polypeptide(L)'
;MPSEQAGGAGAAGPIRSEPGSLLEHVAVAVFGMDGDGRIRFWGPGAQGLFGHEAADVLSRPASALFPEPPADTPGSAALLTERARTLGYWRVRLPALHRDGSVFDCGFRVFPVAGSADDPVIMGLASRADELDRVKTNLAFLDALFETCPIGLVMLDQDLRYVHLNQALADMDGLPVAAHLGRATDEIMLTSDDGEFQRMLRAVAEEGRPLVGALVGMRTPGRPDRDQVRSVSLFPLSRAGETRPGVGGLLVDVTDRERALLEATAARRRLALLDRAAAGVGTSLDVDTTARELVEVAVPDFCDGCVVELVEWMNPAEAFDPRLPLFTRRIASGTVLPPPAPELVAGLERVQYPAGSGIHRMFAAGRPLCVRVDEEFAAGATDRPGRARLLLESGLDRIVIAPLIARGSVQGIAMFGRASARPDFTEQDLSLAGELASRAALCLDNARLYSRVQDIALTLQRALLPSALARSEHVAIAHRYLPGSRATEVGGDWYDVIDLPGGRVALVVGDVMGHGVPAAASMGRLRITAKALARHGPEPERLLGELDACARESGIELATCVYVEYDPHTGRARIANAGHPPPLVRRPDGTVETLGGGLGVPLGVGGVPFRTAGAHLPDGAVLALYTDGLVEARGQDIEAGLDALRERLAAVEGPLEEEVDRVLSALVPDAATDDTVLLLARIRHAR
;
A
#
# COMPACT_ATOMS: atom_id res chain seq x y z
N MET A 1 -83.33 -37.84 -39.88
CA MET A 1 -83.60 -37.51 -41.30
C MET A 1 -83.88 -36.02 -41.38
N PRO A 2 -83.24 -35.25 -42.27
CA PRO A 2 -82.39 -35.65 -43.40
C PRO A 2 -80.88 -35.53 -43.05
N SER A 3 -79.99 -36.48 -43.37
CA SER A 3 -79.46 -36.95 -44.68
C SER A 3 -78.29 -36.06 -45.17
N GLU A 4 -77.05 -36.58 -45.21
CA GLU A 4 -76.33 -37.05 -46.43
C GLU A 4 -76.02 -35.92 -47.45
N GLN A 5 -74.87 -35.78 -48.10
CA GLN A 5 -73.72 -36.63 -48.36
C GLN A 5 -72.56 -35.79 -48.96
N ALA A 6 -71.34 -36.29 -48.80
CA ALA A 6 -70.16 -36.26 -49.69
C ALA A 6 -70.09 -35.31 -50.91
N GLY A 7 -68.88 -34.76 -51.10
CA GLY A 7 -68.35 -34.51 -52.46
C GLY A 7 -67.47 -33.28 -52.60
N GLY A 8 -66.16 -33.44 -52.40
CA GLY A 8 -65.20 -32.38 -52.67
C GLY A 8 -63.77 -32.79 -52.35
N ALA A 9 -63.26 -33.80 -53.07
CA ALA A 9 -61.85 -34.13 -53.08
C ALA A 9 -61.06 -32.90 -53.58
N GLY A 10 -60.61 -32.06 -52.64
CA GLY A 10 -59.58 -31.06 -52.88
C GLY A 10 -58.28 -31.80 -53.12
N ALA A 11 -57.89 -31.92 -54.38
CA ALA A 11 -56.61 -32.45 -54.79
C ALA A 11 -55.49 -31.82 -53.96
N ALA A 12 -54.82 -32.62 -53.13
CA ALA A 12 -53.59 -32.23 -52.47
C ALA A 12 -52.53 -32.00 -53.55
N GLY A 13 -52.30 -30.73 -53.90
CA GLY A 13 -51.15 -30.32 -54.71
C GLY A 13 -49.83 -30.61 -53.98
N PRO A 14 -48.75 -30.95 -54.69
CA PRO A 14 -47.57 -31.56 -54.08
C PRO A 14 -46.67 -30.52 -53.38
N ILE A 15 -46.23 -30.88 -52.16
CA ILE A 15 -45.07 -30.33 -51.43
C ILE A 15 -45.12 -28.81 -51.13
N ARG A 16 -45.52 -28.45 -49.90
CA ARG A 16 -45.18 -27.14 -49.32
C ARG A 16 -43.80 -27.24 -48.65
N SER A 17 -42.88 -26.36 -48.98
CA SER A 17 -41.62 -26.18 -48.25
C SER A 17 -41.89 -25.64 -46.84
N GLU A 18 -41.15 -26.13 -45.85
CA GLU A 18 -41.22 -25.63 -44.47
C GLU A 18 -40.73 -24.17 -44.38
N PRO A 19 -41.46 -23.27 -43.70
CA PRO A 19 -41.04 -21.88 -43.51
C PRO A 19 -39.75 -21.77 -42.70
N GLY A 20 -38.75 -21.05 -43.21
CA GLY A 20 -37.53 -20.66 -42.49
C GLY A 20 -36.26 -21.45 -42.82
N SER A 21 -36.28 -22.42 -43.75
CA SER A 21 -35.04 -23.09 -44.16
C SER A 21 -34.16 -22.14 -45.01
N LEU A 22 -32.83 -22.27 -44.92
CA LEU A 22 -31.89 -21.59 -45.85
C LEU A 22 -32.24 -21.85 -47.34
N LEU A 23 -33.03 -22.89 -47.61
CA LEU A 23 -33.52 -23.26 -48.93
C LEU A 23 -34.69 -22.41 -49.43
N GLU A 24 -35.42 -21.68 -48.57
CA GLU A 24 -36.43 -20.69 -49.01
C GLU A 24 -35.80 -19.48 -49.73
N HIS A 25 -34.52 -19.23 -49.48
CA HIS A 25 -33.78 -18.11 -50.07
C HIS A 25 -33.14 -18.46 -51.42
N VAL A 26 -33.38 -19.67 -51.95
CA VAL A 26 -32.90 -20.10 -53.26
C VAL A 26 -34.10 -20.30 -54.18
N ALA A 27 -34.34 -19.36 -55.08
CA ALA A 27 -35.43 -19.47 -56.05
C ALA A 27 -35.11 -20.59 -57.06
N VAL A 28 -35.87 -21.69 -57.01
CA VAL A 28 -35.75 -22.78 -57.98
C VAL A 28 -36.78 -22.60 -59.09
N ALA A 29 -36.30 -22.26 -60.28
CA ALA A 29 -37.06 -22.27 -61.51
C ALA A 29 -37.20 -23.69 -62.04
N VAL A 30 -38.40 -24.04 -62.50
CA VAL A 30 -38.65 -25.29 -63.22
C VAL A 30 -39.12 -24.93 -64.62
N PHE A 31 -38.49 -25.46 -65.65
CA PHE A 31 -38.96 -25.34 -67.03
C PHE A 31 -38.78 -26.67 -67.75
N GLY A 32 -39.49 -26.86 -68.86
CA GLY A 32 -39.42 -28.08 -69.66
C GLY A 32 -39.26 -27.75 -71.14
N MET A 33 -38.46 -28.54 -71.84
CA MET A 33 -38.18 -28.36 -73.27
C MET A 33 -38.37 -29.66 -74.06
N ASP A 34 -38.82 -29.57 -75.31
CA ASP A 34 -39.14 -30.73 -76.16
C ASP A 34 -37.95 -31.27 -76.98
N GLY A 35 -38.27 -32.26 -77.82
CA GLY A 35 -37.51 -32.79 -78.96
C GLY A 35 -36.52 -31.82 -79.60
N ASP A 36 -37.05 -30.64 -79.95
CA ASP A 36 -36.45 -29.62 -80.79
C ASP A 36 -35.91 -28.42 -79.98
N GLY A 37 -35.87 -28.55 -78.65
CA GLY A 37 -35.35 -27.54 -77.74
C GLY A 37 -36.26 -26.33 -77.56
N ARG A 38 -37.57 -26.47 -77.77
CA ARG A 38 -38.57 -25.43 -77.49
C ARG A 38 -39.16 -25.58 -76.10
N ILE A 39 -39.43 -24.47 -75.44
CA ILE A 39 -39.98 -24.45 -74.08
C ILE A 39 -41.45 -24.91 -74.12
N ARG A 40 -41.76 -26.03 -73.46
CA ARG A 40 -43.13 -26.58 -73.32
C ARG A 40 -43.73 -26.38 -71.94
N PHE A 41 -42.88 -26.21 -70.95
CA PHE A 41 -43.31 -26.02 -69.57
C PHE A 41 -42.54 -24.85 -68.96
N TRP A 42 -43.26 -23.99 -68.24
CA TRP A 42 -42.70 -22.83 -67.55
C TRP A 42 -43.34 -22.73 -66.18
N GLY A 43 -42.57 -23.04 -65.15
CA GLY A 43 -43.02 -22.98 -63.76
C GLY A 43 -43.02 -21.54 -63.23
N PRO A 44 -43.79 -21.24 -62.17
CA PRO A 44 -43.84 -19.90 -61.58
C PRO A 44 -42.48 -19.36 -61.13
N GLY A 45 -41.59 -20.23 -60.62
CA GLY A 45 -40.21 -19.84 -60.25
C GLY A 45 -39.34 -19.43 -61.43
N ALA A 46 -39.65 -19.90 -62.65
CA ALA A 46 -38.92 -19.54 -63.86
C ALA A 46 -39.21 -18.11 -64.33
N GLN A 47 -40.42 -17.61 -64.07
CA GLN A 47 -40.76 -16.20 -64.27
C GLN A 47 -39.96 -15.29 -63.35
N GLY A 48 -39.81 -15.66 -62.08
CA GLY A 48 -38.99 -14.90 -61.13
C GLY A 48 -37.49 -14.94 -61.45
N LEU A 49 -36.98 -16.08 -61.92
CA LEU A 49 -35.54 -16.26 -62.19
C LEU A 49 -35.08 -15.62 -63.51
N PHE A 50 -35.86 -15.75 -64.58
CA PHE A 50 -35.48 -15.28 -65.92
C PHE A 50 -36.24 -14.01 -66.36
N GLY A 51 -37.24 -13.56 -65.60
CA GLY A 51 -38.00 -12.33 -65.86
C GLY A 51 -39.07 -12.45 -66.96
N HIS A 52 -39.26 -13.64 -67.53
CA HIS A 52 -40.20 -13.90 -68.61
C HIS A 52 -41.52 -14.49 -68.11
N GLU A 53 -42.64 -13.91 -68.54
CA GLU A 53 -43.98 -14.49 -68.33
C GLU A 53 -44.13 -15.78 -69.16
N ALA A 54 -44.86 -16.77 -68.65
CA ALA A 54 -45.05 -18.05 -69.34
C ALA A 54 -45.60 -17.86 -70.78
N ALA A 55 -46.53 -16.92 -70.97
CA ALA A 55 -47.11 -16.62 -72.28
C ALA A 55 -46.08 -16.12 -73.31
N ASP A 56 -44.98 -15.50 -72.86
CA ASP A 56 -43.98 -14.89 -73.74
C ASP A 56 -42.91 -15.89 -74.21
N VAL A 57 -42.73 -17.01 -73.51
CA VAL A 57 -41.64 -17.97 -73.76
C VAL A 57 -42.11 -19.37 -74.14
N LEU A 58 -43.36 -19.73 -73.87
CA LEU A 58 -43.90 -21.02 -74.30
C LEU A 58 -43.86 -21.14 -75.84
N SER A 59 -43.44 -22.31 -76.33
CA SER A 59 -43.18 -22.65 -77.74
C SER A 59 -42.01 -21.89 -78.40
N ARG A 60 -41.31 -21.01 -77.68
CA ARG A 60 -40.08 -20.38 -78.18
C ARG A 60 -38.86 -21.28 -77.99
N PRO A 61 -37.79 -21.12 -78.80
CA PRO A 61 -36.54 -21.83 -78.57
C PRO A 61 -35.95 -21.48 -77.20
N ALA A 62 -35.54 -22.49 -76.44
CA ALA A 62 -34.90 -22.31 -75.14
C ALA A 62 -33.54 -21.59 -75.23
N SER A 63 -32.97 -21.45 -76.44
CA SER A 63 -31.78 -20.63 -76.70
C SER A 63 -31.97 -19.17 -76.30
N ALA A 64 -33.22 -18.67 -76.24
CA ALA A 64 -33.52 -17.31 -75.76
C ALA A 64 -33.19 -17.09 -74.27
N LEU A 65 -32.99 -18.15 -73.48
CA LEU A 65 -32.63 -18.07 -72.06
C LEU A 65 -31.12 -18.00 -71.83
N PHE A 66 -30.33 -17.97 -72.90
CA PHE A 66 -28.87 -18.01 -72.85
C PHE A 66 -28.28 -16.92 -73.73
N PRO A 67 -27.10 -16.39 -73.40
CA PRO A 67 -26.35 -15.53 -74.31
C PRO A 67 -25.98 -16.26 -75.61
N GLU A 68 -25.72 -15.50 -76.68
CA GLU A 68 -25.25 -16.10 -77.94
C GLU A 68 -23.91 -16.85 -77.71
N PRO A 69 -23.79 -18.09 -78.20
CA PRO A 69 -22.56 -18.87 -78.03
C PRO A 69 -21.42 -18.28 -78.89
N PRO A 70 -20.16 -18.38 -78.44
CA PRO A 70 -19.00 -18.10 -79.28
C PRO A 70 -19.01 -18.93 -80.58
N ALA A 71 -18.44 -18.38 -81.66
CA ALA A 71 -18.35 -19.07 -82.95
C ALA A 71 -17.72 -20.48 -82.77
N ASP A 72 -18.33 -21.47 -83.43
CA ASP A 72 -17.99 -22.91 -83.38
C ASP A 72 -18.30 -23.66 -82.07
N THR A 73 -19.13 -23.13 -81.16
CA THR A 73 -19.64 -23.87 -80.00
C THR A 73 -21.15 -24.17 -80.07
N PRO A 74 -21.60 -25.38 -79.65
CA PRO A 74 -23.04 -25.67 -79.55
C PRO A 74 -23.72 -24.74 -78.55
N GLY A 75 -24.90 -24.21 -78.91
CA GLY A 75 -25.66 -23.35 -78.02
C GLY A 75 -26.06 -24.05 -76.71
N SER A 76 -26.01 -23.31 -75.59
CA SER A 76 -26.23 -23.83 -74.23
C SER A 76 -27.53 -24.65 -74.07
N ALA A 77 -28.62 -24.25 -74.73
CA ALA A 77 -29.89 -24.99 -74.70
C ALA A 77 -29.81 -26.35 -75.42
N ALA A 78 -29.10 -26.44 -76.55
CA ALA A 78 -28.90 -27.69 -77.27
C ALA A 78 -28.00 -28.65 -76.47
N LEU A 79 -26.97 -28.09 -75.81
CA LEU A 79 -26.07 -28.84 -74.94
C LEU A 79 -26.81 -29.46 -73.74
N LEU A 80 -27.68 -28.68 -73.07
CA LEU A 80 -28.53 -29.20 -71.99
C LEU A 80 -29.43 -30.34 -72.46
N THR A 81 -30.00 -30.22 -73.66
CA THR A 81 -30.89 -31.22 -74.26
C THR A 81 -30.16 -32.54 -74.55
N GLU A 82 -29.06 -32.46 -75.28
CA GLU A 82 -28.26 -33.61 -75.69
C GLU A 82 -27.73 -34.39 -74.49
N ARG A 83 -27.19 -33.66 -73.50
CA ARG A 83 -26.59 -34.27 -72.30
C ARG A 83 -27.64 -34.88 -71.39
N ALA A 84 -28.81 -34.27 -71.23
CA ALA A 84 -29.89 -34.86 -70.45
C ALA A 84 -30.37 -36.19 -71.06
N ARG A 85 -30.50 -36.29 -72.39
CA ARG A 85 -30.87 -37.55 -73.07
C ARG A 85 -29.80 -38.63 -72.95
N THR A 86 -28.54 -38.25 -73.12
CA THR A 86 -27.43 -39.20 -73.14
C THR A 86 -27.11 -39.73 -71.74
N LEU A 87 -27.19 -38.88 -70.71
CA LEU A 87 -26.77 -39.20 -69.35
C LEU A 87 -27.93 -39.55 -68.41
N GLY A 88 -29.18 -39.33 -68.81
CA GLY A 88 -30.38 -39.49 -67.97
C GLY A 88 -30.52 -38.45 -66.86
N TYR A 89 -29.43 -37.81 -66.43
CA TYR A 89 -29.41 -36.67 -65.53
C TYR A 89 -28.10 -35.92 -65.71
N TRP A 90 -28.15 -34.59 -65.82
CA TRP A 90 -26.94 -33.77 -65.94
C TRP A 90 -27.05 -32.47 -65.15
N ARG A 91 -25.96 -32.10 -64.47
CA ARG A 91 -25.84 -30.86 -63.71
C ARG A 91 -24.69 -30.03 -64.25
N VAL A 92 -24.94 -28.75 -64.54
CA VAL A 92 -23.94 -27.84 -65.11
C VAL A 92 -24.17 -26.40 -64.64
N ARG A 93 -23.12 -25.57 -64.67
CA ARG A 93 -23.22 -24.11 -64.50
C ARG A 93 -23.03 -23.45 -65.86
N LEU A 94 -23.96 -22.60 -66.25
CA LEU A 94 -23.95 -21.89 -67.53
C LEU A 94 -24.47 -20.46 -67.33
N PRO A 95 -24.00 -19.49 -68.12
CA PRO A 95 -24.55 -18.14 -68.10
C PRO A 95 -25.98 -18.16 -68.67
N ALA A 96 -26.92 -17.58 -67.93
CA ALA A 96 -28.31 -17.39 -68.32
C ALA A 96 -28.58 -15.93 -68.65
N LEU A 97 -29.52 -15.69 -69.56
CA LEU A 97 -29.98 -14.36 -69.96
C LEU A 97 -31.31 -14.04 -69.28
N HIS A 98 -31.37 -12.92 -68.59
CA HIS A 98 -32.61 -12.37 -68.02
C HIS A 98 -33.32 -11.46 -69.04
N ARG A 99 -34.64 -11.28 -68.90
CA ARG A 99 -35.47 -10.47 -69.83
C ARG A 99 -34.96 -9.03 -70.04
N ASP A 100 -34.33 -8.43 -69.04
CA ASP A 100 -33.77 -7.07 -69.13
C ASP A 100 -32.43 -7.01 -69.89
N GLY A 101 -31.93 -8.13 -70.39
CA GLY A 101 -30.66 -8.25 -71.10
C GLY A 101 -29.45 -8.51 -70.22
N SER A 102 -29.62 -8.60 -68.89
CA SER A 102 -28.52 -8.95 -67.98
C SER A 102 -28.18 -10.44 -68.05
N VAL A 103 -26.89 -10.76 -67.94
CA VAL A 103 -26.38 -12.14 -67.91
C VAL A 103 -26.00 -12.51 -66.48
N PHE A 104 -26.42 -13.67 -66.01
CA PHE A 104 -26.11 -14.17 -64.66
C PHE A 104 -25.72 -15.64 -64.66
N ASP A 105 -24.88 -16.05 -63.70
CA ASP A 105 -24.51 -17.46 -63.57
C ASP A 105 -25.65 -18.28 -62.98
N CYS A 106 -26.04 -19.33 -63.71
CA CYS A 106 -27.16 -20.19 -63.34
C CYS A 106 -26.72 -21.66 -63.29
N GLY A 107 -27.12 -22.34 -62.21
CA GLY A 107 -26.95 -23.78 -62.08
C GLY A 107 -28.15 -24.50 -62.66
N PHE A 108 -27.93 -25.34 -63.68
CA PHE A 108 -28.95 -26.16 -64.31
C PHE A 108 -28.83 -27.62 -63.88
N ARG A 109 -29.96 -28.28 -63.64
CA ARG A 109 -30.10 -29.73 -63.50
C ARG A 109 -31.17 -30.19 -64.46
N VAL A 110 -30.80 -31.02 -65.43
CA VAL A 110 -31.69 -31.45 -66.51
C VAL A 110 -31.81 -32.96 -66.55
N PHE A 111 -33.03 -33.46 -66.75
CA PHE A 111 -33.33 -34.89 -66.86
C PHE A 111 -34.54 -35.12 -67.79
N PRO A 112 -34.60 -36.24 -68.52
CA PRO A 112 -35.74 -36.56 -69.37
C PRO A 112 -36.92 -37.08 -68.53
N VAL A 113 -38.13 -36.67 -68.91
CA VAL A 113 -39.40 -37.13 -68.34
C VAL A 113 -40.24 -37.71 -69.49
N ALA A 114 -40.87 -38.87 -69.26
CA ALA A 114 -41.70 -39.52 -70.27
C ALA A 114 -42.96 -38.68 -70.57
N GLY A 115 -43.10 -38.23 -71.81
CA GLY A 115 -44.30 -37.55 -72.32
C GLY A 115 -45.39 -38.53 -72.75
N SER A 116 -46.63 -38.06 -72.91
CA SER A 116 -47.80 -38.89 -73.22
C SER A 116 -47.95 -39.31 -74.70
N ALA A 117 -46.96 -39.05 -75.56
CA ALA A 117 -46.89 -39.55 -76.94
C ALA A 117 -45.46 -39.40 -77.47
N ASP A 118 -44.65 -40.48 -77.45
CA ASP A 118 -43.32 -40.72 -78.07
C ASP A 118 -42.26 -39.59 -78.16
N ASP A 119 -42.46 -38.43 -77.53
CA ASP A 119 -41.56 -37.29 -77.53
C ASP A 119 -41.10 -36.97 -76.09
N PRO A 120 -39.84 -37.30 -75.72
CA PRO A 120 -39.35 -37.10 -74.36
C PRO A 120 -39.13 -35.61 -74.08
N VAL A 121 -39.83 -35.09 -73.06
CA VAL A 121 -39.65 -33.72 -72.56
C VAL A 121 -38.51 -33.70 -71.55
N ILE A 122 -37.58 -32.76 -71.70
CA ILE A 122 -36.47 -32.57 -70.77
C ILE A 122 -36.88 -31.52 -69.75
N MET A 123 -36.91 -31.91 -68.48
CA MET A 123 -37.19 -31.01 -67.37
C MET A 123 -35.89 -30.43 -66.84
N GLY A 124 -35.83 -29.11 -66.70
CA GLY A 124 -34.72 -28.35 -66.17
C GLY A 124 -35.10 -27.65 -64.86
N LEU A 125 -34.34 -27.92 -63.81
CA LEU A 125 -34.30 -27.11 -62.60
C LEU A 125 -33.17 -26.09 -62.75
N ALA A 126 -33.47 -24.82 -62.56
CA ALA A 126 -32.53 -23.72 -62.64
C ALA A 126 -32.58 -22.90 -61.36
N SER A 127 -31.43 -22.41 -60.92
CA SER A 127 -31.30 -21.57 -59.72
C SER A 127 -30.07 -20.70 -59.87
N ARG A 128 -30.10 -19.46 -59.39
CA ARG A 128 -28.92 -18.59 -59.46
C ARG A 128 -27.75 -19.23 -58.70
N ALA A 129 -26.57 -19.24 -59.32
CA ALA A 129 -25.39 -19.89 -58.74
C ALA A 129 -24.83 -19.10 -57.55
N ASP A 130 -24.94 -17.77 -57.59
CA ASP A 130 -24.51 -16.84 -56.53
C ASP A 130 -25.27 -17.05 -55.21
N GLU A 131 -26.58 -17.28 -55.26
CA GLU A 131 -27.42 -17.59 -54.09
C GLU A 131 -27.05 -18.95 -53.45
N LEU A 132 -26.87 -19.98 -54.28
CA LEU A 132 -26.45 -21.31 -53.80
C LEU A 132 -25.03 -21.29 -53.21
N ASP A 133 -24.11 -20.59 -53.85
CA ASP A 133 -22.74 -20.48 -53.35
C ASP A 133 -22.70 -19.61 -52.08
N ARG A 134 -23.57 -18.60 -51.94
CA ARG A 134 -23.76 -17.85 -50.68
C ARG A 134 -24.27 -18.73 -49.55
N VAL A 135 -25.27 -19.58 -49.78
CA VAL A 135 -25.77 -20.52 -48.75
C VAL A 135 -24.69 -21.53 -48.35
N LYS A 136 -23.98 -22.11 -49.32
CA LYS A 136 -22.85 -23.02 -49.03
C LYS A 136 -21.73 -22.33 -48.28
N THR A 137 -21.38 -21.10 -48.65
CA THR A 137 -20.33 -20.32 -47.99
C THR A 137 -20.73 -19.99 -46.56
N ASN A 138 -21.99 -19.62 -46.33
CA ASN A 138 -22.51 -19.37 -44.99
C ASN A 138 -22.52 -20.64 -44.13
N LEU A 139 -22.94 -21.78 -44.68
CA LEU A 139 -22.91 -23.06 -43.97
C LEU A 139 -21.48 -23.49 -43.65
N ALA A 140 -20.57 -23.45 -44.63
CA ALA A 140 -19.16 -23.75 -44.42
C ALA A 140 -18.52 -22.80 -43.38
N PHE A 141 -18.92 -21.52 -43.35
CA PHE A 141 -18.48 -20.57 -42.33
C PHE A 141 -19.03 -20.93 -40.94
N LEU A 142 -20.31 -21.29 -40.81
CA LEU A 142 -20.91 -21.71 -39.53
C LEU A 142 -20.28 -23.01 -39.02
N ASP A 143 -20.08 -24.01 -39.89
CA ASP A 143 -19.39 -25.25 -39.53
C ASP A 143 -17.95 -24.96 -39.07
N ALA A 144 -17.22 -24.13 -39.82
CA ALA A 144 -15.87 -23.71 -39.43
C ALA A 144 -15.86 -22.93 -38.10
N LEU A 145 -16.86 -22.07 -37.84
CA LEU A 145 -16.99 -21.38 -36.56
C LEU A 145 -17.18 -22.36 -35.39
N PHE A 146 -18.01 -23.40 -35.52
CA PHE A 146 -18.20 -24.38 -34.46
C PHE A 146 -17.03 -25.37 -34.34
N GLU A 147 -16.31 -25.67 -35.41
CA GLU A 147 -15.18 -26.61 -35.36
C GLU A 147 -13.87 -25.97 -34.91
N THR A 148 -13.60 -24.72 -35.31
CA THR A 148 -12.26 -24.12 -35.18
C THR A 148 -12.17 -22.90 -34.26
N CYS A 149 -13.30 -22.37 -33.76
CA CYS A 149 -13.29 -21.21 -32.87
C CYS A 149 -12.65 -21.55 -31.51
N PRO A 150 -11.64 -20.78 -31.05
CA PRO A 150 -11.00 -20.97 -29.75
C PRO A 150 -11.83 -20.45 -28.56
N ILE A 151 -13.02 -19.90 -28.81
CA ILE A 151 -13.96 -19.40 -27.81
C ILE A 151 -15.07 -20.44 -27.66
N GLY A 152 -15.51 -20.70 -26.43
CA GLY A 152 -16.63 -21.59 -26.17
C GLY A 152 -17.91 -21.01 -26.76
N LEU A 153 -18.53 -21.71 -27.70
CA LEU A 153 -19.80 -21.33 -28.30
C LEU A 153 -20.89 -22.26 -27.77
N VAL A 154 -22.05 -21.71 -27.42
CA VAL A 154 -23.19 -22.48 -26.93
C VAL A 154 -24.51 -21.97 -27.48
N MET A 155 -25.44 -22.89 -27.67
CA MET A 155 -26.85 -22.63 -27.91
C MET A 155 -27.69 -23.40 -26.90
N LEU A 156 -28.58 -22.67 -26.22
CA LEU A 156 -29.51 -23.19 -25.23
C LEU A 156 -30.95 -23.10 -25.75
N ASP A 157 -31.81 -24.03 -25.34
CA ASP A 157 -33.26 -23.96 -25.60
C ASP A 157 -34.00 -23.07 -24.58
N GLN A 158 -35.34 -23.04 -24.67
CA GLN A 158 -36.23 -22.28 -23.78
C GLN A 158 -36.16 -22.71 -22.33
N ASP A 159 -35.79 -23.98 -22.08
CA ASP A 159 -35.63 -24.56 -20.76
C ASP A 159 -34.17 -24.45 -20.27
N LEU A 160 -33.35 -23.65 -20.95
CA LEU A 160 -31.92 -23.41 -20.68
C LEU A 160 -31.07 -24.68 -20.72
N ARG A 161 -31.42 -25.62 -21.61
CA ARG A 161 -30.67 -26.86 -21.84
C ARG A 161 -29.75 -26.74 -23.06
N TYR A 162 -28.58 -27.39 -23.01
CA TYR A 162 -27.62 -27.39 -24.12
C TYR A 162 -28.20 -28.07 -25.37
N VAL A 163 -28.35 -27.31 -26.45
CA VAL A 163 -28.76 -27.82 -27.78
C VAL A 163 -27.54 -27.99 -28.68
N HIS A 164 -26.59 -27.06 -28.59
CA HIS A 164 -25.37 -27.11 -29.37
C HIS A 164 -24.21 -26.45 -28.62
N LEU A 165 -23.00 -26.98 -28.81
CA LEU A 165 -21.77 -26.40 -28.28
C LEU A 165 -20.57 -26.86 -29.11
N ASN A 166 -19.49 -26.09 -29.11
CA ASN A 166 -18.24 -26.47 -29.75
C ASN A 166 -17.28 -27.23 -28.82
N GLN A 167 -16.23 -27.80 -29.41
CA GLN A 167 -15.20 -28.54 -28.68
C GLN A 167 -14.45 -27.65 -27.66
N ALA A 168 -14.24 -26.36 -27.97
CA ALA A 168 -13.57 -25.45 -27.05
C ALA A 168 -14.32 -25.31 -25.71
N LEU A 169 -15.65 -25.21 -25.72
CA LEU A 169 -16.44 -25.17 -24.47
C LEU A 169 -16.37 -26.51 -23.71
N ALA A 170 -16.44 -27.62 -24.43
CA ALA A 170 -16.33 -28.96 -23.84
C ALA A 170 -14.96 -29.16 -23.13
N ASP A 171 -13.86 -28.71 -23.76
CA ASP A 171 -12.51 -28.77 -23.20
C ASP A 171 -12.34 -27.86 -21.97
N MET A 172 -12.96 -26.68 -21.98
CA MET A 172 -13.03 -25.77 -20.83
C MET A 172 -13.72 -26.46 -19.64
N ASP A 173 -14.82 -27.16 -19.89
CA ASP A 173 -15.63 -27.81 -18.86
C ASP A 173 -15.05 -29.17 -18.41
N GLY A 174 -14.09 -29.73 -19.17
CA GLY A 174 -13.47 -31.03 -18.90
C GLY A 174 -14.42 -32.21 -19.14
N LEU A 175 -15.43 -32.02 -19.99
CA LEU A 175 -16.48 -33.00 -20.28
C LEU A 175 -16.62 -33.11 -21.82
N PRO A 176 -16.93 -34.29 -22.38
CA PRO A 176 -17.18 -34.40 -23.82
C PRO A 176 -18.47 -33.67 -24.23
N VAL A 177 -18.56 -33.19 -25.48
CA VAL A 177 -19.75 -32.50 -26.02
C VAL A 177 -21.05 -33.27 -25.72
N ALA A 178 -21.03 -34.59 -25.93
CA ALA A 178 -22.19 -35.46 -25.68
C ALA A 178 -22.68 -35.46 -24.23
N ALA A 179 -21.82 -35.15 -23.25
CA ALA A 179 -22.19 -35.08 -21.83
C ALA A 179 -22.89 -33.77 -21.45
N HIS A 180 -22.94 -32.78 -22.35
CA HIS A 180 -23.64 -31.51 -22.14
C HIS A 180 -25.04 -31.52 -22.77
N LEU A 181 -25.16 -32.07 -23.98
CA LEU A 181 -26.39 -32.02 -24.78
C LEU A 181 -27.61 -32.53 -24.00
N GLY A 182 -28.69 -31.73 -23.99
CA GLY A 182 -29.95 -32.02 -23.32
C GLY A 182 -29.97 -31.76 -21.80
N ARG A 183 -28.83 -31.47 -21.18
CA ARG A 183 -28.74 -31.15 -19.74
C ARG A 183 -28.98 -29.67 -19.49
N ALA A 184 -29.45 -29.33 -18.29
CA ALA A 184 -29.62 -27.94 -17.89
C ALA A 184 -28.26 -27.29 -17.56
N THR A 185 -28.16 -25.98 -17.76
CA THR A 185 -26.93 -25.21 -17.53
C THR A 185 -26.43 -25.27 -16.09
N ASP A 186 -27.33 -25.29 -15.10
CA ASP A 186 -27.01 -25.39 -13.67
C ASP A 186 -26.50 -26.77 -13.25
N GLU A 187 -26.68 -27.82 -14.06
CA GLU A 187 -26.08 -29.13 -13.82
C GLU A 187 -24.60 -29.21 -14.25
N ILE A 188 -24.15 -28.28 -15.10
CA ILE A 188 -22.78 -28.22 -15.62
C ILE A 188 -22.02 -27.04 -15.01
N MET A 189 -22.59 -25.84 -15.07
CA MET A 189 -22.00 -24.62 -14.52
C MET A 189 -22.43 -24.46 -13.06
N LEU A 190 -21.67 -25.06 -12.16
CA LEU A 190 -21.91 -25.00 -10.71
C LEU A 190 -21.38 -23.66 -10.18
N THR A 191 -22.26 -22.69 -10.01
CA THR A 191 -21.94 -21.36 -9.48
C THR A 191 -22.22 -21.27 -7.98
N SER A 192 -21.46 -20.43 -7.28
CA SER A 192 -21.65 -20.14 -5.84
C SER A 192 -22.34 -18.79 -5.59
N ASP A 193 -23.11 -18.31 -6.57
CA ASP A 193 -23.68 -16.96 -6.65
C ASP A 193 -25.17 -16.90 -6.28
N ASP A 194 -25.65 -17.87 -5.47
CA ASP A 194 -27.07 -17.99 -5.09
C ASP A 194 -28.04 -17.93 -6.29
N GLY A 195 -27.62 -18.49 -7.43
CA GLY A 195 -28.42 -18.59 -8.66
C GLY A 195 -28.56 -17.28 -9.44
N GLU A 196 -27.69 -16.29 -9.20
CA GLU A 196 -27.68 -15.03 -9.93
C GLU A 196 -27.46 -15.24 -11.43
N PHE A 197 -26.49 -16.07 -11.81
CA PHE A 197 -26.21 -16.41 -13.21
C PHE A 197 -27.43 -17.04 -13.91
N GLN A 198 -28.19 -17.90 -13.21
CA GLN A 198 -29.42 -18.48 -13.75
C GLN A 198 -30.51 -17.44 -13.98
N ARG A 199 -30.62 -16.45 -13.08
CA ARG A 199 -31.54 -15.30 -13.28
C ARG A 199 -31.11 -14.45 -14.48
N MET A 200 -29.80 -14.22 -14.66
CA MET A 200 -29.28 -13.51 -15.83
C MET A 200 -29.62 -14.26 -17.13
N LEU A 201 -29.40 -15.58 -17.18
CA LEU A 201 -29.77 -16.41 -18.34
C LEU A 201 -31.26 -16.31 -18.70
N ARG A 202 -32.15 -16.40 -17.70
CA ARG A 202 -33.60 -16.26 -17.91
C ARG A 202 -33.98 -14.87 -18.40
N ALA A 203 -33.39 -13.81 -17.83
CA ALA A 203 -33.64 -12.44 -18.27
C ALA A 203 -33.26 -12.23 -19.74
N VAL A 204 -32.14 -12.81 -20.22
CA VAL A 204 -31.78 -12.74 -21.64
C VAL A 204 -32.81 -13.49 -22.51
N ALA A 205 -33.30 -14.64 -22.06
CA ALA A 205 -34.29 -15.44 -22.78
C ALA A 205 -35.68 -14.78 -22.85
N GLU A 206 -36.14 -14.18 -21.75
CA GLU A 206 -37.49 -13.62 -21.62
C GLU A 206 -37.57 -12.16 -22.04
N GLU A 207 -36.59 -11.34 -21.66
CA GLU A 207 -36.59 -9.88 -21.91
C GLU A 207 -35.87 -9.50 -23.21
N GLY A 208 -35.09 -10.42 -23.78
CA GLY A 208 -34.35 -10.20 -25.04
C GLY A 208 -33.20 -9.21 -24.95
N ARG A 209 -32.75 -8.83 -23.74
CA ARG A 209 -31.62 -7.92 -23.54
C ARG A 209 -30.31 -8.72 -23.52
N PRO A 210 -29.33 -8.44 -24.40
CA PRO A 210 -28.07 -9.17 -24.39
C PRO A 210 -27.19 -8.81 -23.19
N LEU A 211 -26.43 -9.79 -22.71
CA LEU A 211 -25.40 -9.65 -21.67
C LEU A 211 -24.02 -9.75 -22.33
N VAL A 212 -23.09 -8.87 -22.00
CA VAL A 212 -21.75 -8.87 -22.59
C VAL A 212 -20.68 -8.86 -21.49
N GLY A 213 -19.80 -9.86 -21.52
CA GLY A 213 -18.57 -9.91 -20.73
C GLY A 213 -18.75 -10.07 -19.22
N ALA A 214 -19.84 -10.67 -18.75
CA ALA A 214 -20.04 -10.92 -17.32
C ALA A 214 -19.04 -11.96 -16.81
N LEU A 215 -18.38 -11.68 -15.68
CA LEU A 215 -17.46 -12.62 -15.04
C LEU A 215 -18.23 -13.54 -14.09
N VAL A 216 -18.14 -14.85 -14.33
CA VAL A 216 -18.84 -15.87 -13.56
C VAL A 216 -17.83 -16.83 -12.96
N GLY A 217 -17.75 -16.86 -11.63
CA GLY A 217 -16.98 -17.86 -10.88
C GLY A 217 -17.75 -19.17 -10.80
N MET A 218 -17.13 -20.27 -11.22
CA MET A 218 -17.81 -21.56 -11.32
C MET A 218 -16.88 -22.76 -11.22
N ARG A 219 -17.48 -23.92 -10.97
CA ARG A 219 -16.87 -25.25 -11.12
C ARG A 219 -17.68 -26.08 -12.12
N THR A 220 -17.08 -27.16 -12.61
CA THR A 220 -17.79 -28.13 -13.46
C THR A 220 -17.65 -29.54 -12.90
N PRO A 221 -18.58 -30.47 -13.21
CA PRO A 221 -18.43 -31.88 -12.85
C PRO A 221 -17.15 -32.53 -13.41
N GLY A 222 -16.65 -32.05 -14.55
CA GLY A 222 -15.38 -32.52 -15.13
C GLY A 222 -14.14 -31.98 -14.42
N ARG A 223 -14.28 -30.90 -13.62
CA ARG A 223 -13.21 -30.26 -12.86
C ARG A 223 -13.71 -29.80 -11.48
N PRO A 224 -14.10 -30.72 -10.58
CA PRO A 224 -14.73 -30.39 -9.30
C PRO A 224 -13.78 -29.67 -8.32
N ASP A 225 -12.48 -29.88 -8.45
CA ASP A 225 -11.45 -29.32 -7.55
C ASP A 225 -10.81 -28.02 -8.11
N ARG A 226 -11.30 -27.51 -9.25
CA ARG A 226 -10.73 -26.32 -9.89
C ARG A 226 -11.75 -25.19 -9.99
N ASP A 227 -11.53 -24.15 -9.20
CA ASP A 227 -12.24 -22.88 -9.37
C ASP A 227 -11.84 -22.21 -10.69
N GLN A 228 -12.85 -21.89 -11.49
CA GLN A 228 -12.70 -21.27 -12.81
C GLN A 228 -13.48 -19.96 -12.87
N VAL A 229 -13.01 -19.04 -13.70
CA VAL A 229 -13.72 -17.79 -14.01
C VAL A 229 -13.98 -17.74 -15.51
N ARG A 230 -15.24 -17.55 -15.89
CA ARG A 230 -15.68 -17.41 -17.28
C ARG A 230 -16.09 -15.98 -17.57
N SER A 231 -15.64 -15.44 -18.69
CA SER A 231 -16.25 -14.26 -19.29
C SER A 231 -17.37 -14.72 -20.20
N VAL A 232 -18.62 -14.46 -19.81
CA VAL A 232 -19.83 -14.97 -20.46
C VAL A 232 -20.55 -13.81 -21.16
N SER A 233 -20.89 -14.01 -22.42
CA SER A 233 -21.73 -13.11 -23.20
C SER A 233 -22.91 -13.90 -23.75
N LEU A 234 -24.12 -13.41 -23.56
CA LEU A 234 -25.37 -14.12 -23.86
C LEU A 234 -26.27 -13.20 -24.69
N PHE A 235 -26.96 -13.77 -25.67
CA PHE A 235 -27.86 -13.03 -26.55
C PHE A 235 -29.07 -13.90 -26.93
N PRO A 236 -30.25 -13.30 -27.13
CA PRO A 236 -31.43 -14.04 -27.53
C PRO A 236 -31.30 -14.54 -28.97
N LEU A 237 -31.79 -15.75 -29.23
CA LEU A 237 -31.95 -16.28 -30.59
C LEU A 237 -33.37 -16.02 -31.08
N SER A 238 -33.49 -15.27 -32.17
CA SER A 238 -34.76 -14.88 -32.77
C SER A 238 -35.46 -16.04 -33.48
N ARG A 239 -36.79 -15.98 -33.54
CA ARG A 239 -37.66 -16.95 -34.21
C ARG A 239 -37.49 -16.87 -35.73
N ALA A 240 -36.95 -17.92 -36.35
CA ALA A 240 -37.09 -18.17 -37.79
C ALA A 240 -37.82 -19.52 -37.98
N GLY A 241 -39.02 -19.48 -38.56
CA GLY A 241 -39.83 -20.70 -38.81
C GLY A 241 -40.34 -21.42 -37.55
N GLU A 242 -40.32 -22.76 -37.58
CA GLU A 242 -40.68 -23.66 -36.46
C GLU A 242 -39.60 -23.79 -35.37
N THR A 243 -38.46 -23.08 -35.49
CA THR A 243 -37.36 -23.17 -34.53
C THR A 243 -37.74 -22.52 -33.18
N ARG A 244 -37.54 -23.25 -32.08
CA ARG A 244 -37.84 -22.81 -30.71
C ARG A 244 -36.96 -21.60 -30.34
N PRO A 245 -37.50 -20.55 -29.66
CA PRO A 245 -36.66 -19.51 -29.04
C PRO A 245 -35.60 -20.12 -28.11
N GLY A 246 -34.47 -19.44 -27.94
CA GLY A 246 -33.34 -19.93 -27.17
C GLY A 246 -32.32 -18.84 -26.89
N VAL A 247 -31.18 -19.21 -26.31
CA VAL A 247 -30.10 -18.28 -25.95
C VAL A 247 -28.81 -18.74 -26.63
N GLY A 248 -28.17 -17.83 -27.37
CA GLY A 248 -26.82 -18.01 -27.87
C GLY A 248 -25.83 -17.45 -26.86
N GLY A 249 -24.70 -18.13 -26.68
CA GLY A 249 -23.68 -17.72 -25.72
C GLY A 249 -22.27 -17.88 -26.25
N LEU A 250 -21.39 -16.99 -25.78
CA LEU A 250 -19.95 -17.08 -25.95
C LEU A 250 -19.28 -17.08 -24.58
N LEU A 251 -18.34 -18.00 -24.36
CA LEU A 251 -17.62 -18.20 -23.11
C LEU A 251 -16.11 -18.21 -23.36
N VAL A 252 -15.39 -17.39 -22.61
CA VAL A 252 -13.93 -17.39 -22.59
C VAL A 252 -13.46 -17.79 -21.20
N ASP A 253 -12.55 -18.77 -21.12
CA ASP A 253 -11.82 -19.06 -19.88
C ASP A 253 -10.83 -17.93 -19.60
N VAL A 254 -11.10 -17.16 -18.55
CA VAL A 254 -10.24 -16.06 -18.08
C VAL A 254 -9.63 -16.37 -16.72
N THR A 255 -9.68 -17.63 -16.27
CA THR A 255 -9.21 -18.04 -14.94
C THR A 255 -7.77 -17.61 -14.69
N ASP A 256 -6.86 -17.93 -15.62
CA ASP A 256 -5.43 -17.62 -15.45
C ASP A 256 -5.17 -16.11 -15.54
N ARG A 257 -5.91 -15.39 -16.38
CA ARG A 257 -5.85 -13.93 -16.49
C ARG A 257 -6.31 -13.25 -15.20
N GLU A 258 -7.45 -13.67 -14.64
CA GLU A 258 -8.00 -13.10 -13.41
C GLU A 258 -7.09 -13.42 -12.21
N ARG A 259 -6.56 -14.65 -12.12
CA ARG A 259 -5.55 -15.00 -11.10
C ARG A 259 -4.30 -14.13 -11.21
N ALA A 260 -3.76 -13.94 -12.42
CA ALA A 260 -2.60 -13.08 -12.64
C ALA A 260 -2.88 -11.60 -12.29
N LEU A 261 -4.08 -11.10 -12.58
CA LEU A 261 -4.48 -9.73 -12.20
C LEU A 261 -4.61 -9.57 -10.68
N LEU A 262 -5.18 -10.56 -9.98
CA LEU A 262 -5.27 -10.58 -8.52
C LEU A 262 -3.88 -10.63 -7.88
N GLU A 263 -3.00 -11.51 -8.35
CA GLU A 263 -1.60 -11.61 -7.89
C GLU A 263 -0.82 -10.32 -8.13
N ALA A 264 -0.92 -9.75 -9.33
CA ALA A 264 -0.27 -8.47 -9.65
C ALA A 264 -0.78 -7.32 -8.76
N THR A 265 -2.09 -7.31 -8.48
CA THR A 265 -2.69 -6.31 -7.59
C THR A 265 -2.21 -6.49 -6.15
N ALA A 266 -2.14 -7.73 -5.65
CA ALA A 266 -1.62 -8.05 -4.32
C ALA A 266 -0.14 -7.68 -4.19
N ALA A 267 0.69 -8.01 -5.20
CA ALA A 267 2.11 -7.66 -5.25
C ALA A 267 2.31 -6.14 -5.25
N ARG A 268 1.52 -5.38 -6.03
CA ARG A 268 1.55 -3.91 -6.03
C ARG A 268 1.18 -3.32 -4.67
N ARG A 269 0.14 -3.86 -4.01
CA ARG A 269 -0.25 -3.42 -2.65
C ARG A 269 0.86 -3.68 -1.63
N ARG A 270 1.53 -4.83 -1.70
CA ARG A 270 2.68 -5.17 -0.85
C ARG A 270 3.84 -4.18 -1.04
N LEU A 271 4.23 -3.90 -2.27
CA LEU A 271 5.30 -2.94 -2.56
C LEU A 271 4.94 -1.53 -2.06
N ALA A 272 3.72 -1.08 -2.28
CA ALA A 272 3.26 0.22 -1.77
C ALA A 272 3.27 0.30 -0.24
N LEU A 273 2.96 -0.81 0.45
CA LEU A 273 3.05 -0.86 1.91
C LEU A 273 4.50 -0.77 2.40
N LEU A 274 5.43 -1.49 1.76
CA LEU A 274 6.85 -1.42 2.08
C LEU A 274 7.44 -0.04 1.83
N ASP A 275 7.04 0.62 0.74
CA ASP A 275 7.47 1.98 0.41
C ASP A 275 6.95 3.01 1.41
N ARG A 276 5.68 2.91 1.84
CA ARG A 276 5.15 3.75 2.94
C ARG A 276 5.82 3.46 4.27
N ALA A 277 6.04 2.20 4.62
CA ALA A 277 6.86 1.85 5.77
C ALA A 277 8.26 2.45 5.62
N ALA A 278 8.73 2.58 4.37
CA ALA A 278 10.02 3.13 4.09
C ALA A 278 10.16 4.62 4.35
N ALA A 279 9.20 5.40 3.90
CA ALA A 279 9.16 6.81 4.15
C ALA A 279 8.69 7.16 5.58
N GLY A 280 7.83 6.33 6.17
CA GLY A 280 7.06 6.67 7.37
C GLY A 280 7.57 6.09 8.69
N VAL A 281 8.37 5.02 8.70
CA VAL A 281 8.83 4.40 9.95
C VAL A 281 10.27 4.81 10.28
N GLY A 282 10.47 5.31 11.49
CA GLY A 282 11.73 5.84 12.00
C GLY A 282 12.00 7.26 11.55
N THR A 283 10.96 8.09 11.39
CA THR A 283 11.15 9.51 11.00
C THR A 283 11.71 10.36 12.14
N SER A 284 11.66 9.83 13.36
CA SER A 284 12.23 10.42 14.57
C SER A 284 13.21 9.43 15.23
N LEU A 285 14.03 9.95 16.17
CA LEU A 285 14.87 9.13 17.04
C LEU A 285 14.17 8.81 18.38
N ASP A 286 12.84 8.78 18.37
CA ASP A 286 12.00 8.46 19.53
C ASP A 286 11.38 7.06 19.40
N VAL A 287 11.48 6.28 20.47
CA VAL A 287 11.07 4.86 20.49
C VAL A 287 9.56 4.74 20.37
N ASP A 288 8.80 5.54 21.11
CA ASP A 288 7.34 5.45 21.14
C ASP A 288 6.74 5.98 19.82
N THR A 289 7.34 7.02 19.23
CA THR A 289 6.96 7.54 17.92
C THR A 289 7.23 6.54 16.81
N THR A 290 8.42 5.94 16.76
CA THR A 290 8.77 4.92 15.74
C THR A 290 7.82 3.72 15.79
N ALA A 291 7.42 3.29 16.99
CA ALA A 291 6.48 2.18 17.12
C ALA A 291 5.05 2.55 16.72
N ARG A 292 4.60 3.79 17.01
CA ARG A 292 3.31 4.30 16.52
C ARG A 292 3.28 4.39 15.01
N GLU A 293 4.34 4.86 14.38
CA GLU A 293 4.46 4.90 12.92
C GLU A 293 4.29 3.50 12.29
N LEU A 294 4.86 2.45 12.89
CA LEU A 294 4.66 1.08 12.42
C LEU A 294 3.18 0.65 12.50
N VAL A 295 2.51 0.99 13.60
CA VAL A 295 1.07 0.69 13.77
C VAL A 295 0.24 1.41 12.71
N GLU A 296 0.50 2.70 12.49
CA GLU A 296 -0.20 3.54 11.51
C GLU A 296 0.02 3.08 10.07
N VAL A 297 1.21 2.57 9.74
CA VAL A 297 1.46 2.00 8.42
C VAL A 297 0.75 0.65 8.24
N ALA A 298 0.69 -0.18 9.29
CA ALA A 298 0.10 -1.52 9.21
C ALA A 298 -1.44 -1.52 9.25
N VAL A 299 -2.06 -0.58 9.96
CA VAL A 299 -3.51 -0.49 10.15
C VAL A 299 -4.07 0.67 9.32
N PRO A 300 -5.10 0.47 8.47
CA PRO A 300 -5.89 -0.77 8.28
C PRO A 300 -5.40 -1.64 7.11
N ASP A 301 -4.40 -1.22 6.35
CA ASP A 301 -4.15 -1.81 5.03
C ASP A 301 -3.65 -3.26 5.09
N PHE A 302 -2.83 -3.59 6.10
CA PHE A 302 -2.29 -4.94 6.29
C PHE A 302 -3.08 -5.78 7.29
N CYS A 303 -3.56 -5.13 8.37
CA CYS A 303 -4.20 -5.78 9.50
C CYS A 303 -5.26 -4.87 10.16
N ASP A 304 -6.15 -5.47 10.94
CA ASP A 304 -7.23 -4.77 11.65
C ASP A 304 -6.84 -4.38 13.08
N GLY A 305 -5.80 -5.01 13.62
CA GLY A 305 -5.19 -4.66 14.90
C GLY A 305 -3.69 -4.89 14.85
N CYS A 306 -2.92 -3.96 15.42
CA CYS A 306 -1.47 -4.05 15.51
C CYS A 306 -1.01 -3.72 16.92
N VAL A 307 0.00 -4.44 17.40
CA VAL A 307 0.68 -4.20 18.67
C VAL A 307 2.17 -4.31 18.46
N VAL A 308 2.93 -3.38 19.06
CA VAL A 308 4.38 -3.37 19.09
C VAL A 308 4.83 -3.44 20.55
N GLU A 309 5.63 -4.45 20.86
CA GLU A 309 6.17 -4.69 22.20
C GLU A 309 7.69 -4.84 22.15
N LEU A 310 8.33 -4.38 23.21
CA LEU A 310 9.76 -4.44 23.42
C LEU A 310 10.07 -5.40 24.56
N VAL A 311 11.09 -6.24 24.41
CA VAL A 311 11.49 -7.14 25.50
C VAL A 311 12.14 -6.36 26.64
N GLU A 312 11.69 -6.63 27.86
CA GLU A 312 12.33 -6.19 29.10
C GLU A 312 13.26 -7.31 29.58
N TRP A 313 14.55 -7.19 29.27
CA TRP A 313 15.54 -8.14 29.79
C TRP A 313 15.74 -7.92 31.29
N MET A 314 15.56 -8.97 32.10
CA MET A 314 15.74 -8.89 33.55
C MET A 314 17.19 -8.61 33.97
N ASN A 315 18.17 -8.91 33.11
CA ASN A 315 19.60 -8.62 33.30
C ASN A 315 20.23 -8.14 31.98
N PRO A 316 21.35 -7.39 32.01
CA PRO A 316 22.02 -6.94 30.79
C PRO A 316 22.56 -8.13 29.99
N ALA A 317 22.04 -8.31 28.77
CA ALA A 317 22.53 -9.18 27.71
C ALA A 317 22.78 -10.66 28.09
N GLU A 318 21.71 -11.44 28.28
CA GLU A 318 21.76 -12.88 28.05
C GLU A 318 20.76 -13.32 26.98
N ALA A 319 21.14 -14.39 26.28
CA ALA A 319 20.35 -15.05 25.25
C ALA A 319 18.98 -15.50 25.80
N PHE A 320 17.98 -15.52 24.93
CA PHE A 320 16.65 -16.03 25.24
C PHE A 320 16.72 -17.44 25.85
N ASP A 321 16.29 -17.60 27.11
CA ASP A 321 16.10 -18.91 27.75
C ASP A 321 14.64 -19.36 27.57
N PRO A 322 14.37 -20.41 26.77
CA PRO A 322 13.01 -20.86 26.49
C PRO A 322 12.26 -21.42 27.71
N ARG A 323 12.94 -21.61 28.85
CA ARG A 323 12.37 -22.16 30.09
C ARG A 323 11.83 -21.07 31.03
N LEU A 324 12.23 -19.82 30.83
CA LEU A 324 11.84 -18.69 31.68
C LEU A 324 10.70 -17.90 31.02
N PRO A 325 9.80 -17.27 31.80
CA PRO A 325 8.79 -16.38 31.25
C PRO A 325 9.44 -15.17 30.56
N LEU A 326 8.83 -14.72 29.46
CA LEU A 326 9.26 -13.53 28.73
C LEU A 326 8.46 -12.33 29.19
N PHE A 327 9.15 -11.25 29.56
CA PHE A 327 8.53 -9.97 29.91
C PHE A 327 8.70 -8.98 28.77
N THR A 328 7.60 -8.33 28.41
CA THR A 328 7.57 -7.31 27.36
C THR A 328 6.87 -6.06 27.86
N ARG A 329 7.28 -4.91 27.32
CA ARG A 329 6.59 -3.63 27.47
C ARG A 329 5.96 -3.27 26.14
N ARG A 330 4.65 -3.02 26.15
CA ARG A 330 3.92 -2.52 24.99
C ARG A 330 4.21 -1.04 24.82
N ILE A 331 4.63 -0.66 23.62
CA ILE A 331 5.01 0.73 23.31
C ILE A 331 4.14 1.38 22.26
N ALA A 332 3.45 0.58 21.44
CA ALA A 332 2.42 1.08 20.54
C ALA A 332 1.35 0.02 20.30
N SER A 333 0.15 0.50 20.00
CA SER A 333 -0.98 -0.34 19.66
C SER A 333 -2.03 0.45 18.88
N GLY A 334 -2.78 -0.22 18.02
CA GLY A 334 -3.91 0.38 17.29
C GLY A 334 -4.83 -0.68 16.69
N THR A 335 -6.10 -0.34 16.51
CA THR A 335 -7.08 -1.22 15.87
C THR A 335 -8.21 -0.41 15.24
N VAL A 336 -8.81 -0.95 14.19
CA VAL A 336 -10.05 -0.44 13.58
C VAL A 336 -11.29 -1.25 13.98
N LEU A 337 -11.11 -2.31 14.78
CA LEU A 337 -12.22 -3.13 15.26
C LEU A 337 -12.95 -2.44 16.43
N PRO A 338 -14.27 -2.66 16.57
CA PRO A 338 -15.03 -2.13 17.69
C PRO A 338 -14.65 -2.81 19.02
N PRO A 339 -15.11 -2.27 20.17
CA PRO A 339 -15.01 -2.95 21.46
C PRO A 339 -15.46 -4.42 21.40
N PRO A 340 -14.73 -5.36 22.02
CA PRO A 340 -13.67 -5.14 23.02
C PRO A 340 -12.22 -5.07 22.47
N ALA A 341 -12.01 -4.90 21.15
CA ALA A 341 -10.66 -4.91 20.57
C ALA A 341 -9.75 -3.75 21.04
N PRO A 342 -10.22 -2.48 21.15
CA PRO A 342 -9.44 -1.40 21.73
C PRO A 342 -8.97 -1.71 23.17
N GLU A 343 -9.82 -2.33 23.99
CA GLU A 343 -9.50 -2.72 25.36
C GLU A 343 -8.42 -3.82 25.41
N LEU A 344 -8.45 -4.78 24.47
CA LEU A 344 -7.42 -5.81 24.33
C LEU A 344 -6.04 -5.20 24.01
N VAL A 345 -6.00 -4.25 23.06
CA VAL A 345 -4.75 -3.68 22.54
C VAL A 345 -4.21 -2.54 23.41
N ALA A 346 -5.04 -1.77 24.11
CA ALA A 346 -4.59 -0.70 25.01
C ALA A 346 -4.39 -1.14 26.48
N GLY A 347 -5.00 -2.25 26.91
CA GLY A 347 -5.18 -2.58 28.32
C GLY A 347 -3.97 -3.09 29.12
N LEU A 348 -2.74 -3.06 28.60
CA LEU A 348 -1.52 -3.45 29.34
C LEU A 348 -0.27 -2.71 28.88
N GLU A 349 0.46 -2.11 29.82
CA GLU A 349 1.81 -1.58 29.59
C GLU A 349 2.87 -2.69 29.66
N ARG A 350 2.75 -3.64 30.61
CA ARG A 350 3.63 -4.81 30.73
C ARG A 350 2.88 -6.12 30.52
N VAL A 351 3.45 -7.01 29.71
CA VAL A 351 2.91 -8.32 29.37
C VAL A 351 3.92 -9.40 29.76
N GLN A 352 3.40 -10.48 30.33
CA GLN A 352 4.17 -11.67 30.66
C GLN A 352 3.65 -12.81 29.78
N TYR A 353 4.58 -13.47 29.08
CA TYR A 353 4.30 -14.65 28.29
C TYR A 353 4.87 -15.90 28.96
N PRO A 354 4.06 -16.95 29.21
CA PRO A 354 4.54 -18.18 29.81
C PRO A 354 5.44 -18.95 28.83
N ALA A 355 6.33 -19.77 29.39
CA ALA A 355 7.22 -20.64 28.64
C ALA A 355 6.42 -21.59 27.72
N GLY A 356 6.90 -21.78 26.49
CA GLY A 356 6.24 -22.63 25.49
C GLY A 356 5.09 -21.98 24.70
N SER A 357 4.75 -20.73 24.98
CA SER A 357 3.75 -19.96 24.22
C SER A 357 4.15 -19.76 22.74
N GLY A 358 3.19 -19.36 21.90
CA GLY A 358 3.46 -19.03 20.49
C GLY A 358 4.55 -17.96 20.32
N ILE A 359 4.67 -17.06 21.29
CA ILE A 359 5.74 -16.06 21.36
C ILE A 359 7.11 -16.71 21.52
N HIS A 360 7.25 -17.71 22.39
CA HIS A 360 8.52 -18.43 22.59
C HIS A 360 8.95 -19.18 21.33
N ARG A 361 7.99 -19.80 20.63
CA ARG A 361 8.27 -20.47 19.35
C ARG A 361 8.77 -19.51 18.29
N MET A 362 8.15 -18.33 18.18
CA MET A 362 8.58 -17.27 17.28
C MET A 362 9.99 -16.78 17.67
N PHE A 363 10.24 -16.54 18.95
CA PHE A 363 11.54 -16.10 19.48
C PHE A 363 12.66 -17.09 19.16
N ALA A 364 12.42 -18.39 19.38
CA ALA A 364 13.36 -19.46 19.08
C ALA A 364 13.61 -19.63 17.58
N ALA A 365 12.58 -19.44 16.75
CA ALA A 365 12.68 -19.61 15.30
C ALA A 365 13.26 -18.38 14.58
N GLY A 366 13.18 -17.19 15.17
CA GLY A 366 13.62 -15.94 14.56
C GLY A 366 12.87 -15.57 13.28
N ARG A 367 11.65 -16.06 13.08
CA ARG A 367 10.83 -15.83 11.89
C ARG A 367 9.35 -15.65 12.23
N PRO A 368 8.56 -14.94 11.40
CA PRO A 368 7.14 -14.77 11.63
C PRO A 368 6.38 -16.10 11.73
N LEU A 369 5.36 -16.12 12.61
CA LEU A 369 4.46 -17.24 12.84
C LEU A 369 3.01 -16.77 12.73
N CYS A 370 2.15 -17.53 12.06
CA CYS A 370 0.70 -17.30 12.05
C CYS A 370 0.01 -18.25 13.02
N VAL A 371 -0.89 -17.73 13.84
CA VAL A 371 -1.68 -18.48 14.81
C VAL A 371 -3.17 -18.14 14.66
N ARG A 372 -4.02 -19.13 14.93
CA ARG A 372 -5.47 -18.91 15.08
C ARG A 372 -5.76 -18.41 16.49
N VAL A 373 -6.76 -17.53 16.59
CA VAL A 373 -7.30 -17.06 17.86
C VAL A 373 -8.37 -18.06 18.31
N ASP A 374 -7.94 -19.08 19.05
CA ASP A 374 -8.81 -20.10 19.67
C ASP A 374 -8.54 -20.20 21.18
N GLU A 375 -9.30 -21.06 21.88
CA GLU A 375 -9.16 -21.24 23.32
C GLU A 375 -7.76 -21.71 23.73
N GLU A 376 -7.11 -22.55 22.90
CA GLU A 376 -5.75 -23.04 23.14
C GLU A 376 -4.73 -21.89 23.08
N PHE A 377 -4.79 -21.07 22.03
CA PHE A 377 -3.93 -19.90 21.91
C PHE A 377 -4.21 -18.88 23.01
N ALA A 378 -5.47 -18.60 23.33
CA ALA A 378 -5.84 -17.63 24.36
C ALA A 378 -5.34 -18.05 25.75
N ALA A 379 -5.44 -19.34 26.10
CA ALA A 379 -4.91 -19.90 27.33
C ALA A 379 -3.37 -19.85 27.40
N GLY A 380 -2.70 -20.07 26.27
CA GLY A 380 -1.22 -20.02 26.18
C GLY A 380 -0.64 -18.61 26.04
N ALA A 381 -1.45 -17.61 25.71
CA ALA A 381 -1.00 -16.24 25.46
C ALA A 381 -0.98 -15.35 26.71
N THR A 382 -1.73 -15.70 27.77
CA THR A 382 -1.81 -14.89 28.99
C THR A 382 -2.31 -15.69 30.20
N ASP A 383 -1.72 -15.45 31.38
CA ASP A 383 -2.17 -16.05 32.64
C ASP A 383 -3.42 -15.35 33.24
N ARG A 384 -3.93 -14.29 32.59
CA ARG A 384 -5.07 -13.50 33.09
C ARG A 384 -6.37 -13.91 32.39
N PRO A 385 -7.36 -14.51 33.11
CA PRO A 385 -8.61 -14.99 32.51
C PRO A 385 -9.39 -13.91 31.76
N GLY A 386 -9.41 -12.68 32.29
CA GLY A 386 -10.07 -11.55 31.65
C GLY A 386 -9.49 -11.19 30.28
N ARG A 387 -8.19 -11.38 30.07
CA ARG A 387 -7.55 -11.09 28.77
C ARG A 387 -7.73 -12.19 27.75
N ALA A 388 -7.70 -13.45 28.17
CA ALA A 388 -8.04 -14.57 27.30
C ALA A 388 -9.45 -14.37 26.72
N ARG A 389 -10.41 -13.95 27.57
CA ARG A 389 -11.76 -13.59 27.14
C ARG A 389 -11.80 -12.42 26.15
N LEU A 390 -11.13 -11.30 26.46
CA LEU A 390 -11.05 -10.16 25.54
C LEU A 390 -10.45 -10.55 24.18
N LEU A 391 -9.47 -11.45 24.15
CA LEU A 391 -8.86 -11.93 22.91
C LEU A 391 -9.87 -12.73 22.06
N LEU A 392 -10.60 -13.66 22.68
CA LEU A 392 -11.63 -14.46 22.00
C LEU A 392 -12.82 -13.61 21.52
N GLU A 393 -13.19 -12.58 22.28
CA GLU A 393 -14.32 -11.68 21.96
C GLU A 393 -13.91 -10.50 21.06
N SER A 394 -12.62 -10.32 20.75
CA SER A 394 -12.10 -9.16 20.00
C SER A 394 -12.53 -9.09 18.52
N GLY A 395 -13.04 -10.19 17.97
CA GLY A 395 -13.33 -10.32 16.54
C GLY A 395 -12.13 -10.64 15.65
N LEU A 396 -10.93 -10.78 16.22
CA LEU A 396 -9.74 -11.29 15.51
C LEU A 396 -9.84 -12.81 15.34
N ASP A 397 -9.55 -13.32 14.13
CA ASP A 397 -9.47 -14.78 13.86
C ASP A 397 -8.02 -15.26 13.74
N ARG A 398 -7.14 -14.47 13.12
CA ARG A 398 -5.73 -14.85 12.90
C ARG A 398 -4.79 -13.73 13.33
N ILE A 399 -3.66 -14.13 13.91
CA ILE A 399 -2.58 -13.20 14.30
C ILE A 399 -1.25 -13.68 13.71
N VAL A 400 -0.55 -12.78 13.02
CA VAL A 400 0.86 -12.96 12.67
C VAL A 400 1.72 -12.32 13.74
N ILE A 401 2.62 -13.11 14.32
CA ILE A 401 3.60 -12.70 15.32
C ILE A 401 4.95 -12.63 14.63
N ALA A 402 5.54 -11.44 14.54
CA ALA A 402 6.82 -11.20 13.87
C ALA A 402 7.89 -10.71 14.87
N PRO A 403 9.13 -11.22 14.79
CA PRO A 403 10.22 -10.76 15.64
C PRO A 403 10.73 -9.40 15.19
N LEU A 404 10.97 -8.49 16.13
CA LEU A 404 11.74 -7.28 15.88
C LEU A 404 13.22 -7.61 16.07
N ILE A 405 13.93 -7.94 15.00
CA ILE A 405 15.33 -8.36 15.05
C ILE A 405 16.25 -7.18 14.73
N ALA A 406 17.14 -6.84 15.67
CA ALA A 406 18.22 -5.90 15.44
C ALA A 406 19.56 -6.54 15.86
N ARG A 407 20.60 -6.34 15.03
CA ARG A 407 21.98 -6.82 15.28
C ARG A 407 22.07 -8.30 15.66
N GLY A 408 21.25 -9.15 15.03
CA GLY A 408 21.25 -10.60 15.25
C GLY A 408 20.52 -11.08 16.51
N SER A 409 19.77 -10.20 17.19
CA SER A 409 19.00 -10.54 18.39
C SER A 409 17.56 -10.06 18.29
N VAL A 410 16.61 -10.83 18.81
CA VAL A 410 15.20 -10.42 18.88
C VAL A 410 15.04 -9.44 20.04
N GLN A 411 14.71 -8.19 19.72
CA GLN A 411 14.59 -7.07 20.66
C GLN A 411 13.15 -6.79 21.09
N GLY A 412 12.18 -7.35 20.37
CA GLY A 412 10.77 -7.11 20.58
C GLY A 412 9.90 -7.94 19.64
N ILE A 413 8.61 -7.63 19.64
CA ILE A 413 7.57 -8.38 18.94
C ILE A 413 6.63 -7.39 18.27
N ALA A 414 6.28 -7.64 17.01
CA ALA A 414 5.15 -7.01 16.34
C ALA A 414 4.07 -8.07 16.12
N MET A 415 2.82 -7.74 16.44
CA MET A 415 1.66 -8.61 16.23
C MET A 415 0.67 -7.93 15.31
N PHE A 416 0.22 -8.65 14.28
CA PHE A 416 -0.72 -8.16 13.27
C PHE A 416 -1.94 -9.09 13.23
N GLY A 417 -3.10 -8.59 13.63
CA GLY A 417 -4.35 -9.35 13.70
C GLY A 417 -5.29 -9.05 12.53
N ARG A 418 -5.93 -10.07 11.97
CA ARG A 418 -7.02 -9.94 10.98
C ARG A 418 -8.32 -10.55 11.54
N ALA A 419 -9.43 -9.88 11.30
CA ALA A 419 -10.77 -10.40 11.54
C ALA A 419 -11.17 -11.42 10.46
N SER A 420 -12.16 -12.26 10.77
CA SER A 420 -12.69 -13.30 9.86
C SER A 420 -13.31 -12.75 8.57
N ALA A 421 -13.67 -11.46 8.54
CA ALA A 421 -14.16 -10.79 7.34
C ALA A 421 -13.07 -10.53 6.28
N ARG A 422 -11.79 -10.66 6.65
CA ARG A 422 -10.65 -10.50 5.73
C ARG A 422 -10.09 -11.85 5.31
N PRO A 423 -9.44 -11.93 4.13
CA PRO A 423 -8.70 -13.12 3.73
C PRO A 423 -7.62 -13.49 4.76
N ASP A 424 -7.50 -14.81 5.00
CA ASP A 424 -6.45 -15.41 5.83
C ASP A 424 -5.06 -14.92 5.40
N PHE A 425 -4.13 -14.89 6.35
CA PHE A 425 -2.73 -14.58 6.06
C PHE A 425 -2.10 -15.68 5.19
N THR A 426 -1.53 -15.26 4.06
CA THR A 426 -0.76 -16.11 3.15
C THR A 426 0.72 -16.17 3.57
N GLU A 427 1.50 -17.10 3.03
CA GLU A 427 2.96 -17.13 3.25
C GLU A 427 3.65 -15.82 2.83
N GLN A 428 3.13 -15.19 1.76
CA GLN A 428 3.62 -13.89 1.32
C GLN A 428 3.32 -12.79 2.34
N ASP A 429 2.16 -12.83 3.00
CA ASP A 429 1.85 -11.90 4.09
C ASP A 429 2.79 -12.09 5.30
N LEU A 430 3.16 -13.33 5.64
CA LEU A 430 4.12 -13.59 6.73
C LEU A 430 5.49 -13.00 6.40
N SER A 431 5.94 -13.14 5.15
CA SER A 431 7.18 -12.52 4.67
C SER A 431 7.11 -11.00 4.75
N LEU A 432 5.97 -10.40 4.36
CA LEU A 432 5.75 -8.96 4.46
C LEU A 432 5.76 -8.46 5.92
N ALA A 433 5.08 -9.17 6.83
CA ALA A 433 5.12 -8.86 8.26
C ALA A 433 6.56 -8.90 8.80
N GLY A 434 7.37 -9.87 8.36
CA GLY A 434 8.79 -9.98 8.71
C GLY A 434 9.60 -8.79 8.21
N GLU A 435 9.37 -8.32 6.98
CA GLU A 435 10.05 -7.15 6.43
C GLU A 435 9.68 -5.86 7.16
N LEU A 436 8.39 -5.64 7.45
CA LEU A 436 7.91 -4.51 8.24
C LEU A 436 8.52 -4.52 9.65
N ALA A 437 8.50 -5.68 10.31
CA ALA A 437 9.08 -5.88 11.63
C ALA A 437 10.60 -5.65 11.63
N SER A 438 11.33 -6.19 10.64
CA SER A 438 12.78 -6.01 10.53
C SER A 438 13.15 -4.55 10.34
N ARG A 439 12.38 -3.79 9.55
CA ARG A 439 12.62 -2.37 9.36
C ARG A 439 12.40 -1.58 10.65
N ALA A 440 11.24 -1.79 11.28
CA ALA A 440 10.93 -1.12 12.53
C ALA A 440 11.94 -1.48 13.63
N ALA A 441 12.43 -2.71 13.66
CA ALA A 441 13.45 -3.15 14.62
C ALA A 441 14.74 -2.34 14.52
N LEU A 442 15.22 -2.05 13.30
CA LEU A 442 16.41 -1.22 13.09
C LEU A 442 16.18 0.23 13.54
N CYS A 443 15.04 0.82 13.20
CA CYS A 443 14.70 2.18 13.62
C CYS A 443 14.54 2.28 15.15
N LEU A 444 13.87 1.31 15.77
CA LEU A 444 13.71 1.23 17.22
C LEU A 444 15.05 1.01 17.95
N ASP A 445 15.94 0.18 17.40
CA ASP A 445 17.30 0.00 17.94
C ASP A 445 18.10 1.31 17.89
N ASN A 446 18.04 2.02 16.76
CA ASN A 446 18.70 3.32 16.62
C ASN A 446 18.15 4.36 17.60
N ALA A 447 16.82 4.47 17.74
CA ALA A 447 16.18 5.36 18.71
C ALA A 447 16.61 5.02 20.14
N ARG A 448 16.61 3.73 20.52
CA ARG A 448 17.07 3.26 21.84
C ARG A 448 18.53 3.59 22.11
N LEU A 449 19.41 3.37 21.13
CA LEU A 449 20.84 3.69 21.25
C LEU A 449 21.05 5.19 21.43
N TYR A 450 20.32 5.99 20.66
CA TYR A 450 20.38 7.44 20.77
C TYR A 450 19.93 7.92 22.15
N SER A 451 18.76 7.48 22.63
CA SER A 451 18.28 7.81 23.98
C SER A 451 19.27 7.37 25.07
N ARG A 452 19.87 6.19 24.94
CA ARG A 452 20.87 5.71 25.91
C ARG A 452 22.12 6.58 25.92
N VAL A 453 22.63 6.96 24.75
CA VAL A 453 23.81 7.85 24.67
C VAL A 453 23.48 9.20 25.31
N GLN A 454 22.30 9.74 25.04
CA GLN A 454 21.83 10.99 25.61
C GLN A 454 21.66 10.91 27.15
N ASP A 455 21.07 9.83 27.66
CA ASP A 455 20.94 9.59 29.10
C ASP A 455 22.30 9.48 29.79
N ILE A 456 23.27 8.80 29.17
CA ILE A 456 24.64 8.69 29.67
C ILE A 456 25.30 10.06 29.70
N ALA A 457 25.18 10.85 28.63
CA ALA A 457 25.75 12.19 28.53
C ALA A 457 25.18 13.11 29.64
N LEU A 458 23.85 13.17 29.76
CA LEU A 458 23.18 13.97 30.79
C LEU A 458 23.53 13.51 32.21
N THR A 459 23.66 12.19 32.44
CA THR A 459 24.04 11.65 33.74
C THR A 459 25.49 12.01 34.10
N LEU A 460 26.43 11.87 33.15
CA LEU A 460 27.82 12.26 33.34
C LEU A 460 27.92 13.77 33.63
N GLN A 461 27.21 14.59 32.87
CA GLN A 461 27.17 16.04 33.04
C GLN A 461 26.65 16.44 34.43
N ARG A 462 25.51 15.88 34.86
CA ARG A 462 24.95 16.12 36.20
C ARG A 462 25.91 15.70 37.31
N ALA A 463 26.71 14.64 37.09
CA ALA A 463 27.72 14.19 38.04
C ALA A 463 28.94 15.13 38.11
N LEU A 464 29.25 15.85 37.03
CA LEU A 464 30.38 16.79 36.95
C LEU A 464 30.04 18.20 37.46
N LEU A 465 28.76 18.58 37.46
CA LEU A 465 28.27 19.84 38.02
C LEU A 465 28.17 19.82 39.56
N PRO A 466 28.01 20.98 40.24
CA PRO A 466 27.82 21.01 41.68
C PRO A 466 26.56 20.28 42.14
N SER A 467 26.73 19.27 42.99
CA SER A 467 25.60 18.59 43.65
C SER A 467 24.93 19.46 44.71
N ALA A 468 25.66 20.43 45.27
CA ALA A 468 25.17 21.45 46.17
C ALA A 468 26.08 22.67 46.09
N LEU A 469 25.47 23.85 46.11
CA LEU A 469 26.17 25.11 46.29
C LEU A 469 26.34 25.46 47.76
N ALA A 470 27.38 26.24 48.04
CA ALA A 470 27.56 26.93 49.31
C ALA A 470 26.31 27.71 49.73
N ARG A 471 25.94 27.64 51.01
CA ARG A 471 24.83 28.39 51.59
C ARG A 471 25.39 29.52 52.44
N SER A 472 25.08 30.76 52.08
CA SER A 472 25.48 31.95 52.83
C SER A 472 24.25 32.75 53.26
N GLU A 473 24.28 33.29 54.48
CA GLU A 473 23.26 34.25 54.96
C GLU A 473 23.35 35.60 54.25
N HIS A 474 24.51 35.88 53.66
CA HIS A 474 24.84 37.16 53.04
C HIS A 474 24.80 37.14 51.50
N VAL A 475 24.66 35.95 50.90
CA VAL A 475 24.58 35.80 49.44
C VAL A 475 23.46 34.83 49.12
N ALA A 476 22.35 35.36 48.57
CA ALA A 476 21.27 34.54 48.04
C ALA A 476 21.56 34.21 46.57
N ILE A 477 21.41 32.94 46.19
CA ILE A 477 21.86 32.45 44.88
C ILE A 477 20.71 31.77 44.15
N ALA A 478 20.58 32.06 42.87
CA ALA A 478 19.79 31.27 41.93
C ALA A 478 20.65 30.98 40.70
N HIS A 479 20.52 29.79 40.13
CA HIS A 479 21.28 29.41 38.94
C HIS A 479 20.41 28.60 37.98
N ARG A 480 20.80 28.57 36.72
CA ARG A 480 20.38 27.50 35.80
C ARG A 480 21.56 27.09 34.94
N TYR A 481 21.54 25.82 34.59
CA TYR A 481 22.37 25.24 33.56
C TYR A 481 21.43 24.68 32.50
N LEU A 482 21.55 25.17 31.27
CA LEU A 482 20.83 24.66 30.12
C LEU A 482 21.83 23.94 29.21
N PRO A 483 21.72 22.60 29.03
CA PRO A 483 22.54 21.91 28.06
C PRO A 483 22.15 22.32 26.64
N GLY A 484 23.14 22.43 25.76
CA GLY A 484 22.98 22.72 24.35
C GLY A 484 22.26 21.58 23.61
N SER A 485 21.69 21.93 22.46
CA SER A 485 20.85 21.07 21.62
C SER A 485 21.58 19.91 20.95
N ARG A 486 22.91 19.81 21.08
CA ARG A 486 23.67 18.63 20.64
C ARG A 486 23.47 17.50 21.66
N ALA A 487 22.31 16.86 21.55
CA ALA A 487 21.76 15.89 22.48
C ALA A 487 22.68 14.70 22.88
N THR A 488 23.79 14.47 22.18
CA THR A 488 24.75 13.40 22.50
C THR A 488 26.07 13.90 23.09
N GLU A 489 26.22 15.20 23.31
CA GLU A 489 27.47 15.81 23.76
C GLU A 489 27.32 16.38 25.18
N VAL A 490 28.40 16.35 25.94
CA VAL A 490 28.51 16.99 27.26
C VAL A 490 29.31 18.27 27.05
N GLY A 491 28.82 19.44 27.45
CA GLY A 491 29.58 20.66 27.23
C GLY A 491 30.64 20.95 28.29
N GLY A 492 31.40 22.01 28.01
CA GLY A 492 32.56 22.47 28.78
C GLY A 492 32.22 23.50 29.86
N ASP A 493 31.00 24.02 29.84
CA ASP A 493 30.50 25.02 30.78
C ASP A 493 30.43 24.49 32.21
N TRP A 494 30.77 25.34 33.18
CA TRP A 494 30.64 25.01 34.59
C TRP A 494 30.52 26.24 35.47
N TYR A 495 30.04 25.98 36.69
CA TYR A 495 30.02 26.95 37.77
C TYR A 495 30.26 26.26 39.11
N ASP A 496 30.61 27.05 40.11
CA ASP A 496 30.58 26.63 41.51
C ASP A 496 30.40 27.85 42.43
N VAL A 497 29.91 27.58 43.64
CA VAL A 497 29.82 28.56 44.72
C VAL A 497 30.44 27.92 45.94
N ILE A 498 31.49 28.55 46.43
CA ILE A 498 32.41 27.94 47.38
C ILE A 498 32.43 28.77 48.66
N ASP A 499 32.19 28.11 49.79
CA ASP A 499 32.35 28.70 51.11
C ASP A 499 33.85 28.90 51.39
N LEU A 500 34.22 30.14 51.70
CA LEU A 500 35.58 30.51 52.05
C LEU A 500 35.70 30.76 53.57
N PRO A 501 36.93 30.69 54.12
CA PRO A 501 37.17 31.08 55.51
C PRO A 501 36.73 32.52 55.79
N GLY A 502 36.12 32.75 56.96
CA GLY A 502 35.69 34.06 57.43
C GLY A 502 34.31 34.50 56.92
N GLY A 503 33.45 33.58 56.48
CA GLY A 503 32.11 33.91 55.96
C GLY A 503 32.10 34.51 54.56
N ARG A 504 33.26 34.58 53.90
CA ARG A 504 33.41 35.00 52.51
C ARG A 504 32.87 33.92 51.57
N VAL A 505 32.49 34.33 50.36
CA VAL A 505 31.93 33.43 49.33
C VAL A 505 32.68 33.64 48.02
N ALA A 506 33.07 32.56 47.35
CA ALA A 506 33.55 32.62 45.97
C ALA A 506 32.46 32.17 45.00
N LEU A 507 32.35 32.89 43.88
CA LEU A 507 31.51 32.58 42.73
C LEU A 507 32.44 32.33 41.55
N VAL A 508 32.25 31.20 40.88
CA VAL A 508 33.09 30.80 39.75
C VAL A 508 32.20 30.37 38.61
N VAL A 509 32.51 30.86 37.41
CA VAL A 509 31.95 30.38 36.15
C VAL A 509 33.10 30.24 35.16
N GLY A 510 33.07 29.20 34.36
CA GLY A 510 34.07 28.99 33.31
C GLY A 510 33.52 28.11 32.20
N ASP A 511 34.28 28.07 31.13
CA ASP A 511 34.00 27.28 29.94
C ASP A 511 35.30 26.67 29.42
N VAL A 512 35.21 25.45 28.88
CA VAL A 512 36.31 24.76 28.23
C VAL A 512 35.98 24.64 26.75
N MET A 513 36.84 25.20 25.90
CA MET A 513 36.67 25.11 24.45
C MET A 513 36.52 23.66 23.99
N GLY A 514 35.50 23.42 23.18
CA GLY A 514 35.19 22.12 22.61
C GLY A 514 33.93 21.50 23.22
N HIS A 515 33.69 20.23 22.90
CA HIS A 515 32.47 19.53 23.30
C HIS A 515 32.73 18.04 23.51
N GLY A 516 31.82 17.37 24.21
CA GLY A 516 31.86 15.95 24.49
C GLY A 516 32.71 15.58 25.71
N VAL A 517 32.98 14.29 25.85
CA VAL A 517 33.64 13.70 27.03
C VAL A 517 34.99 14.35 27.37
N PRO A 518 35.88 14.71 26.41
CA PRO A 518 37.14 15.38 26.72
C PRO A 518 36.97 16.78 27.35
N ALA A 519 36.02 17.58 26.83
CA ALA A 519 35.71 18.90 27.38
C ALA A 519 35.13 18.78 28.80
N ALA A 520 34.20 17.84 28.99
CA ALA A 520 33.60 17.54 30.29
C ALA A 520 34.63 17.09 31.33
N ALA A 521 35.60 16.25 30.94
CA ALA A 521 36.68 15.81 31.82
C ALA A 521 37.60 16.98 32.23
N SER A 522 37.94 17.85 31.27
CA SER A 522 38.74 19.05 31.51
C SER A 522 38.02 20.04 32.43
N MET A 523 36.73 20.28 32.17
CA MET A 523 35.83 21.07 33.00
C MET A 523 35.80 20.55 34.45
N GLY A 524 35.56 19.25 34.63
CA GLY A 524 35.52 18.63 35.95
C GLY A 524 36.83 18.77 36.72
N ARG A 525 37.97 18.65 36.03
CA ARG A 525 39.30 18.89 36.62
C ARG A 525 39.47 20.33 37.07
N LEU A 526 39.21 21.30 36.19
CA LEU A 526 39.35 22.73 36.51
C LEU A 526 38.43 23.13 37.67
N ARG A 527 37.18 22.68 37.64
CA ARG A 527 36.20 22.94 38.70
C ARG A 527 36.64 22.40 40.06
N ILE A 528 37.06 21.13 40.12
CA ILE A 528 37.52 20.50 41.36
C ILE A 528 38.78 21.19 41.88
N THR A 529 39.74 21.50 41.00
CA THR A 529 40.96 22.22 41.35
C THR A 529 40.65 23.62 41.86
N ALA A 530 39.76 24.38 41.21
CA ALA A 530 39.34 25.70 41.65
C ALA A 530 38.73 25.66 43.05
N LYS A 531 37.84 24.69 43.28
CA LYS A 531 37.22 24.45 44.58
C LYS A 531 38.23 24.08 45.67
N ALA A 532 39.21 23.24 45.35
CA ALA A 532 40.25 22.85 46.29
C ALA A 532 41.16 24.05 46.65
N LEU A 533 41.62 24.80 45.64
CA LEU A 533 42.46 25.98 45.82
C LEU A 533 41.75 27.07 46.63
N ALA A 534 40.49 27.37 46.30
CA ALA A 534 39.70 28.40 46.97
C ALA A 534 39.60 28.20 48.48
N ARG A 535 39.51 26.94 48.96
CA ARG A 535 39.45 26.63 50.41
C ARG A 535 40.68 27.07 51.20
N HIS A 536 41.82 27.22 50.54
CA HIS A 536 43.06 27.71 51.15
C HIS A 536 43.17 29.25 51.14
N GLY A 537 42.19 29.94 50.57
CA GLY A 537 42.11 31.40 50.50
C GLY A 537 43.26 32.11 49.78
N PRO A 538 43.82 31.59 48.66
CA PRO A 538 44.76 32.35 47.86
C PRO A 538 44.09 33.60 47.27
N GLU A 539 44.89 34.62 46.96
CA GLU A 539 44.41 35.78 46.19
C GLU A 539 43.90 35.33 44.80
N PRO A 540 42.84 35.95 44.25
CA PRO A 540 42.22 35.53 42.97
C PRO A 540 43.19 35.35 41.80
N GLU A 541 44.15 36.26 41.63
CA GLU A 541 45.19 36.15 40.59
C GLU A 541 46.10 34.94 40.75
N ARG A 542 46.41 34.53 41.99
CA ARG A 542 47.20 33.33 42.27
C ARG A 542 46.39 32.08 42.00
N LEU A 543 45.11 32.08 42.37
CA LEU A 543 44.20 30.97 42.08
C LEU A 543 44.11 30.71 40.57
N LEU A 544 43.92 31.76 39.75
CA LEU A 544 43.91 31.60 38.30
C LEU A 544 45.28 31.19 37.75
N GLY A 545 46.39 31.65 38.34
CA GLY A 545 47.74 31.22 37.97
C GLY A 545 47.97 29.72 38.19
N GLU A 546 47.51 29.17 39.32
CA GLU A 546 47.56 27.74 39.61
C GLU A 546 46.60 26.94 38.71
N LEU A 547 45.42 27.48 38.40
CA LEU A 547 44.50 26.87 37.43
C LEU A 547 45.09 26.83 36.01
N ASP A 548 45.79 27.88 35.58
CA ASP A 548 46.49 27.91 34.29
C ASP A 548 47.63 26.88 34.24
N ALA A 549 48.40 26.75 35.33
CA ALA A 549 49.41 25.70 35.45
C ALA A 549 48.79 24.31 35.36
N CYS A 550 47.72 24.06 36.11
CA CYS A 550 46.95 22.83 36.04
C CYS A 550 46.44 22.58 34.62
N ALA A 551 45.88 23.58 33.93
CA ALA A 551 45.39 23.46 32.57
C ALA A 551 46.50 23.01 31.61
N ARG A 552 47.67 23.67 31.65
CA ARG A 552 48.83 23.34 30.81
C ARG A 552 49.38 21.94 31.07
N GLU A 553 49.57 21.56 32.34
CA GLU A 553 50.01 20.20 32.72
C GLU A 553 49.02 19.12 32.27
N SER A 554 47.75 19.51 32.21
CA SER A 554 46.63 18.64 31.86
C SER A 554 46.38 18.53 30.36
N GLY A 555 47.08 19.31 29.53
CA GLY A 555 46.83 19.43 28.09
C GLY A 555 45.49 20.11 27.76
N ILE A 556 44.96 20.94 28.66
CA ILE A 556 43.72 21.70 28.44
C ILE A 556 44.11 22.98 27.71
N GLU A 557 43.69 23.09 26.45
CA GLU A 557 43.91 24.27 25.62
C GLU A 557 42.66 25.17 25.66
N LEU A 558 42.86 26.47 25.89
CA LEU A 558 41.82 27.51 25.78
C LEU A 558 40.57 27.25 26.64
N ALA A 559 40.72 27.39 27.96
CA ALA A 559 39.58 27.44 28.87
C ALA A 559 39.39 28.84 29.45
N THR A 560 38.16 29.33 29.51
CA THR A 560 37.85 30.63 30.13
C THR A 560 37.38 30.43 31.57
N CYS A 561 37.68 31.38 32.45
CA CYS A 561 37.21 31.33 33.85
C CYS A 561 37.13 32.73 34.45
N VAL A 562 36.04 33.01 35.16
CA VAL A 562 35.96 34.16 36.07
C VAL A 562 35.81 33.67 37.51
N TYR A 563 36.57 34.27 38.41
CA TYR A 563 36.55 34.00 39.85
C TYR A 563 36.25 35.29 40.60
N VAL A 564 35.14 35.32 41.35
CA VAL A 564 34.72 36.46 42.17
C VAL A 564 34.68 36.03 43.63
N GLU A 565 35.55 36.61 44.45
CA GLU A 565 35.52 36.50 45.90
C GLU A 565 34.76 37.69 46.50
N TYR A 566 33.77 37.43 47.35
CA TYR A 566 33.01 38.45 48.06
C TYR A 566 33.19 38.32 49.58
N ASP A 567 33.48 39.45 50.22
CA ASP A 567 33.54 39.57 51.68
C ASP A 567 32.33 40.35 52.22
N PRO A 568 31.41 39.69 52.95
CA PRO A 568 30.21 40.33 53.46
C PRO A 568 30.46 41.35 54.57
N HIS A 569 31.60 41.30 55.26
CA HIS A 569 31.91 42.23 56.35
C HIS A 569 32.42 43.57 55.83
N THR A 570 33.08 43.57 54.66
CA THR A 570 33.62 44.78 54.04
C THR A 570 32.80 45.26 52.84
N GLY A 571 31.90 44.43 52.33
CA GLY A 571 31.15 44.69 51.10
C GLY A 571 32.05 44.75 49.86
N ARG A 572 33.28 44.22 49.94
CA ARG A 572 34.26 44.26 48.83
C ARG A 572 34.25 42.94 48.08
N ALA A 573 34.26 43.04 46.76
CA ALA A 573 34.51 41.93 45.86
C ALA A 573 35.91 42.04 45.25
N ARG A 574 36.58 40.90 45.08
CA ARG A 574 37.83 40.76 44.34
C ARG A 574 37.59 39.81 43.18
N ILE A 575 37.91 40.27 41.98
CA ILE A 575 37.62 39.57 40.72
C ILE A 575 38.94 39.29 39.99
N ALA A 576 39.11 38.07 39.52
CA ALA A 576 40.11 37.75 38.51
C ALA A 576 39.41 37.06 37.33
N ASN A 577 39.83 37.38 36.11
CA ASN A 577 39.20 36.90 34.88
C ASN A 577 40.28 36.38 33.91
N ALA A 578 40.15 35.13 33.48
CA ALA A 578 40.93 34.44 32.46
C ALA A 578 40.13 34.31 31.16
N GLY A 579 39.94 35.42 30.44
CA GLY A 579 39.32 35.44 29.12
C GLY A 579 37.82 35.16 29.05
N HIS A 580 37.11 35.12 30.19
CA HIS A 580 35.68 34.86 30.27
C HIS A 580 34.85 36.15 30.09
N PRO A 581 33.59 36.08 29.61
CA PRO A 581 32.69 37.24 29.61
C PRO A 581 32.63 37.90 30.99
N PRO A 582 32.72 39.24 31.07
CA PRO A 582 32.83 39.90 32.36
C PRO A 582 31.48 39.88 33.10
N PRO A 583 31.47 39.63 34.43
CA PRO A 583 30.23 39.61 35.21
C PRO A 583 29.53 40.97 35.17
N LEU A 584 28.20 40.96 35.33
CA LEU A 584 27.40 42.18 35.40
C LEU A 584 26.88 42.39 36.81
N VAL A 585 26.87 43.62 37.30
CA VAL A 585 26.29 43.99 38.59
C VAL A 585 25.14 44.97 38.39
N ARG A 586 23.95 44.57 38.84
CA ARG A 586 22.81 45.46 39.01
C ARG A 586 22.91 46.11 40.39
N ARG A 587 23.02 47.44 40.43
CA ARG A 587 22.99 48.22 41.67
C ARG A 587 21.54 48.38 42.16
N PRO A 588 21.33 48.78 43.43
CA PRO A 588 19.98 48.96 44.00
C PRO A 588 19.12 50.01 43.28
N ASP A 589 19.75 50.98 42.60
CA ASP A 589 19.07 52.00 41.80
C ASP A 589 18.66 51.50 40.39
N GLY A 590 18.92 50.23 40.07
CA GLY A 590 18.59 49.60 38.80
C GLY A 590 19.67 49.77 37.72
N THR A 591 20.76 50.52 37.98
CA THR A 591 21.87 50.64 37.04
C THR A 591 22.62 49.31 36.91
N VAL A 592 23.02 48.94 35.70
CA VAL A 592 23.78 47.71 35.42
C VAL A 592 25.17 48.09 34.92
N GLU A 593 26.19 47.60 35.59
CA GLU A 593 27.60 47.88 35.29
C GLU A 593 28.37 46.57 35.09
N THR A 594 29.44 46.62 34.30
CA THR A 594 30.36 45.49 34.16
C THR A 594 31.34 45.45 35.33
N LEU A 595 31.53 44.27 35.92
CA LEU A 595 32.38 44.06 37.09
C LEU A 595 33.77 43.56 36.69
N GLY A 596 34.82 44.29 37.10
CA GLY A 596 36.22 43.96 36.78
C GLY A 596 36.80 44.81 35.64
N GLY A 597 38.12 44.80 35.49
CA GLY A 597 38.84 45.60 34.49
C GLY A 597 39.82 44.75 33.67
N GLY A 598 39.57 44.64 32.37
CA GLY A 598 40.41 43.96 31.38
C GLY A 598 40.21 42.43 31.33
N LEU A 599 40.02 41.89 30.12
CA LEU A 599 40.02 40.45 29.86
C LEU A 599 41.46 39.91 30.07
N GLY A 600 41.64 38.96 30.98
CA GLY A 600 42.87 38.17 31.03
C GLY A 600 42.95 37.21 29.83
N VAL A 601 44.10 36.55 29.66
CA VAL A 601 44.23 35.48 28.66
C VAL A 601 43.47 34.22 29.13
N PRO A 602 42.91 33.40 28.24
CA PRO A 602 42.35 32.10 28.63
C PRO A 602 43.39 31.21 29.32
N LEU A 603 42.92 30.36 30.22
CA LEU A 603 43.73 29.31 30.87
C LEU A 603 44.28 28.35 29.80
N GLY A 604 45.51 27.88 30.02
CA GLY A 604 46.18 26.94 29.11
C GLY A 604 47.08 27.64 28.07
N VAL A 605 46.89 28.94 27.84
CA VAL A 605 47.72 29.74 26.90
C VAL A 605 49.07 30.10 27.52
N GLY A 606 49.08 30.45 28.81
CA GLY A 606 50.27 30.90 29.53
C GLY A 606 50.84 32.25 29.05
N GLY A 607 52.00 32.63 29.61
CA GLY A 607 52.79 33.78 29.15
C GLY A 607 52.39 35.16 29.69
N VAL A 608 51.26 35.30 30.39
CA VAL A 608 50.81 36.58 30.98
C VAL A 608 50.26 36.35 32.40
N PRO A 609 50.66 37.15 33.41
CA PRO A 609 50.10 37.04 34.76
C PRO A 609 48.66 37.56 34.82
N PHE A 610 47.81 36.87 35.58
CA PHE A 610 46.47 37.34 35.92
C PHE A 610 46.52 38.53 36.90
N ARG A 611 45.45 39.33 36.91
CA ARG A 611 45.33 40.51 37.79
C ARG A 611 44.04 40.46 38.57
N THR A 612 44.10 40.88 39.83
CA THR A 612 42.93 41.04 40.67
C THR A 612 42.38 42.47 40.59
N ALA A 613 41.11 42.63 40.24
CA ALA A 613 40.37 43.88 40.31
C ALA A 613 39.49 43.91 41.57
N GLY A 614 39.50 45.02 42.30
CA GLY A 614 38.64 45.23 43.47
C GLY A 614 37.42 46.08 43.14
N ALA A 615 36.25 45.70 43.65
CA ALA A 615 35.01 46.47 43.51
C ALA A 615 34.25 46.51 44.84
N HIS A 616 33.43 47.54 45.05
CA HIS A 616 32.49 47.60 46.17
C HIS A 616 31.10 47.24 45.68
N LEU A 617 30.50 46.21 46.29
CA LEU A 617 29.14 45.77 45.99
C LEU A 617 28.20 46.32 47.07
N PRO A 618 27.29 47.24 46.74
CA PRO A 618 26.36 47.79 47.72
C PRO A 618 25.37 46.72 48.20
N ASP A 619 24.81 46.92 49.40
CA ASP A 619 23.78 46.06 49.96
C ASP A 619 22.57 46.01 49.01
N GLY A 620 22.09 44.79 48.69
CA GLY A 620 21.00 44.58 47.73
C GLY A 620 21.42 44.50 46.26
N ALA A 621 22.70 44.65 45.92
CA ALA A 621 23.18 44.45 44.55
C ALA A 621 22.94 43.00 44.07
N VAL A 622 22.68 42.84 42.76
CA VAL A 622 22.55 41.52 42.12
C VAL A 622 23.70 41.36 41.12
N LEU A 623 24.53 40.36 41.37
CA LEU A 623 25.65 39.98 40.52
C LEU A 623 25.21 38.85 39.58
N ALA A 624 25.52 38.96 38.29
CA ALA A 624 25.25 37.96 37.27
C ALA A 624 26.56 37.46 36.65
N LEU A 625 26.82 36.15 36.75
CA LEU A 625 27.87 35.45 36.03
C LEU A 625 27.19 34.55 35.00
N TYR A 626 27.76 34.47 33.80
CA TYR A 626 27.14 33.78 32.67
C TYR A 626 28.20 33.31 31.69
N THR A 627 27.91 32.25 30.95
CA THR A 627 28.73 31.79 29.82
C THR A 627 28.29 32.48 28.53
N ASP A 628 29.12 32.40 27.49
CA ASP A 628 28.85 33.01 26.19
C ASP A 628 27.59 32.48 25.53
N GLY A 629 27.21 31.21 25.74
CA GLY A 629 25.97 30.63 25.25
C GLY A 629 24.69 31.39 25.64
N LEU A 630 24.72 32.24 26.68
CA LEU A 630 23.61 33.13 27.04
C LEU A 630 23.47 34.36 26.11
N VAL A 631 24.58 34.85 25.60
CA VAL A 631 24.68 36.13 24.87
C VAL A 631 25.07 35.96 23.40
N GLU A 632 25.55 34.78 23.02
CA GLU A 632 25.95 34.42 21.66
C GLU A 632 24.90 33.48 21.04
N ALA A 633 24.04 34.06 20.20
CA ALA A 633 23.09 33.30 19.39
C ALA A 633 23.50 33.30 17.91
N ARG A 634 23.24 32.20 17.20
CA ARG A 634 23.56 32.11 15.76
C ARG A 634 22.89 33.22 14.95
N GLY A 635 23.70 34.13 14.40
CA GLY A 635 23.24 35.25 13.59
C GLY A 635 22.95 36.53 14.38
N GLN A 636 23.25 36.57 15.68
CA GLN A 636 23.23 37.77 16.51
C GLN A 636 24.65 38.13 16.95
N ASP A 637 24.90 39.43 17.11
CA ASP A 637 26.16 39.95 17.64
C ASP A 637 26.19 39.79 19.17
N ILE A 638 27.36 39.45 19.73
CA ILE A 638 27.60 39.33 21.18
C ILE A 638 27.23 40.63 21.91
N GLU A 639 27.51 41.79 21.30
CA GLU A 639 27.17 43.08 21.91
C GLU A 639 25.65 43.23 22.09
N ALA A 640 24.86 42.79 21.11
CA ALA A 640 23.40 42.83 21.20
C ALA A 640 22.85 41.88 22.28
N GLY A 641 23.44 40.68 22.41
CA GLY A 641 23.08 39.75 23.49
C GLY A 641 23.42 40.29 24.87
N LEU A 642 24.58 40.93 25.02
CA LEU A 642 24.99 41.60 26.27
C LEU A 642 24.07 42.75 26.63
N ASP A 643 23.65 43.57 25.66
CA ASP A 643 22.72 44.67 25.90
C ASP A 643 21.33 44.17 26.31
N ALA A 644 20.84 43.11 25.66
CA ALA A 644 19.60 42.46 26.05
C ALA A 644 19.69 41.90 27.49
N LEU A 645 20.81 41.28 27.86
CA LEU A 645 21.04 40.81 29.23
C LEU A 645 21.06 41.97 30.23
N ARG A 646 21.71 43.10 29.91
CA ARG A 646 21.71 44.30 30.76
C ARG A 646 20.30 44.83 30.98
N GLU A 647 19.49 44.93 29.93
CA GLU A 647 18.10 45.38 30.02
C GLU A 647 17.26 44.48 30.94
N ARG A 648 17.42 43.15 30.82
CA ARG A 648 16.70 42.19 31.69
C ARG A 648 17.19 42.24 33.12
N LEU A 649 18.50 42.34 33.35
CA LEU A 649 19.05 42.48 34.69
C LEU A 649 18.61 43.77 35.37
N ALA A 650 18.46 44.89 34.64
CA ALA A 650 17.97 46.15 35.21
C ALA A 650 16.58 46.00 35.86
N ALA A 651 15.73 45.14 35.29
CA ALA A 651 14.36 44.88 35.76
C ALA A 651 14.26 43.87 36.92
N VAL A 652 15.37 43.30 37.40
CA VAL A 652 15.35 42.28 38.47
C VAL A 652 15.02 42.90 39.83
N GLU A 653 13.85 42.57 40.38
CA GLU A 653 13.39 43.08 41.69
C GLU A 653 12.82 41.98 42.59
N GLY A 654 12.29 40.90 41.99
CA GLY A 654 11.59 39.81 42.67
C GLY A 654 12.50 38.71 43.23
N PRO A 655 11.94 37.53 43.56
CA PRO A 655 12.72 36.35 43.99
C PRO A 655 13.68 35.90 42.88
N LEU A 656 14.96 35.67 43.21
CA LEU A 656 15.98 35.35 42.20
C LEU A 656 15.67 34.09 41.37
N GLU A 657 14.97 33.11 41.95
CA GLU A 657 14.57 31.88 41.23
C GLU A 657 13.61 32.16 40.07
N GLU A 658 12.68 33.09 40.23
CA GLU A 658 11.79 33.48 39.13
C GLU A 658 12.51 34.38 38.12
N GLU A 659 13.42 35.23 38.61
CA GLU A 659 14.16 36.17 37.77
C GLU A 659 15.17 35.45 36.87
N VAL A 660 15.85 34.42 37.35
CA VAL A 660 16.75 33.61 36.52
C VAL A 660 15.99 32.93 35.38
N ASP A 661 14.80 32.38 35.67
CA ASP A 661 13.94 31.76 34.65
C ASP A 661 13.40 32.78 33.64
N ARG A 662 13.02 33.99 34.10
CA ARG A 662 12.60 35.10 33.23
C ARG A 662 13.71 35.57 32.30
N VAL A 663 14.93 35.72 32.79
CA VAL A 663 16.09 36.13 31.98
C VAL A 663 16.36 35.08 30.90
N LEU A 664 16.40 33.79 31.26
CA LEU A 664 16.67 32.71 30.31
C LEU A 664 15.59 32.57 29.25
N SER A 665 14.32 32.61 29.65
CA SER A 665 13.20 32.51 28.70
C SER A 665 13.18 33.66 27.68
N ALA A 666 13.80 34.80 28.01
CA ALA A 666 13.88 35.95 27.13
C ALA A 666 15.10 35.93 26.20
N LEU A 667 16.19 35.28 26.58
CA LEU A 667 17.48 35.33 25.87
C LEU A 667 17.82 34.03 25.13
N VAL A 668 17.35 32.89 25.61
CA VAL A 668 17.65 31.58 25.04
C VAL A 668 16.45 31.10 24.19
N PRO A 669 16.62 30.82 22.88
CA PRO A 669 15.58 30.23 22.05
C PRO A 669 15.15 28.84 22.57
N ASP A 670 14.02 28.31 22.09
CA ASP A 670 13.52 26.97 22.47
C ASP A 670 14.53 25.82 22.25
N ALA A 671 15.61 26.06 21.49
CA ALA A 671 16.76 25.16 21.37
C ALA A 671 18.09 25.93 21.50
N ALA A 672 18.69 25.90 22.70
CA ALA A 672 20.03 26.45 22.93
C ALA A 672 21.05 25.78 22.01
N THR A 673 21.90 26.54 21.31
CA THR A 673 22.89 25.97 20.39
C THR A 673 24.16 25.50 21.09
N ASP A 674 24.44 26.06 22.26
CA ASP A 674 25.55 25.73 23.13
C ASP A 674 25.06 25.56 24.57
N ASP A 675 25.91 25.06 25.45
CA ASP A 675 25.63 25.06 26.88
C ASP A 675 25.50 26.50 27.40
N THR A 676 24.67 26.67 28.42
CA THR A 676 24.42 28.00 29.00
C THR A 676 24.34 27.91 30.50
N VAL A 677 25.17 28.71 31.16
CA VAL A 677 25.13 28.93 32.60
C VAL A 677 24.68 30.36 32.85
N LEU A 678 23.72 30.50 33.78
CA LEU A 678 23.41 31.78 34.39
C LEU A 678 23.38 31.61 35.90
N LEU A 679 24.19 32.39 36.61
CA LEU A 679 24.25 32.44 38.05
C LEU A 679 23.97 33.87 38.53
N LEU A 680 22.88 34.03 39.29
CA LEU A 680 22.50 35.27 39.94
C LEU A 680 22.78 35.19 41.44
N ALA A 681 23.49 36.19 41.97
CA ALA A 681 23.83 36.31 43.38
C ALA A 681 23.38 37.67 43.93
N ARG A 682 22.39 37.68 44.83
CA ARG A 682 21.96 38.88 45.55
C ARG A 682 22.78 39.02 46.81
N ILE A 683 23.47 40.15 46.90
CA ILE A 683 24.45 40.47 47.93
C ILE A 683 23.77 41.16 49.11
N ARG A 684 24.17 40.76 50.32
CA ARG A 684 23.86 41.44 51.58
C ARG A 684 25.14 41.68 52.37
N HIS A 685 25.16 42.76 53.16
CA HIS A 685 26.26 43.02 54.08
C HIS A 685 26.02 42.31 55.43
N ALA A 686 27.09 41.86 56.07
CA ALA A 686 27.03 41.44 57.47
C ALA A 686 26.84 42.69 58.34
N ARG A 687 25.82 42.69 59.21
CA ARG A 687 25.50 43.83 60.08
C ARG A 687 26.35 43.86 61.33
#